data_AF-A0ABD6M9Y7-F1
#
_entry.id   AF-A0ABD6M9Y7-F1
#
_cell.length_a   1.000
_cell.length_b   1.000
_cell.length_c   1.000
_cell.angle_alpha   90.00
_cell.angle_beta   90.00
_cell.angle_gamma   90.00
#
_symmetry.space_group_name_H-M   'P 1'
#
loop_
_entity.id
_entity.type
_entity.pdbx_description
1 polymer ?
#
loop_
_entity_poly.entity_id
_entity_poly.type
_entity_poly.pdbx_seq_one_letter_code
_entity_poly.pdbx_strand_id
1 'polypeptide(L)'
;MPSAQPRVLLAEPRGACAGVHRAIETVERALEIHGAPVYVRKQIVHNEHVVRELEGRGARFVDTEEEVPTGAVCVFSAHGVSPRVRDNARRRELTVIDATCPLVAKVHQEAIRFARDKDTLILIGHVGHEEIEGTYGEAPERTVVVGSVEEARRLDLPPDARAAYLTQTTLSVDDTAEIVAVLRERFPALTGPASADICYASQNRQNAVKAIARRSDLVLVVGSANSSNSLRLVEVARAAGAAARLLPDPELLDAAWLAGVRTVGLTAGASVPEAQVRRVLELLAELGFGEVDTEVTATENVVFRLPPELEEQAMATGGAPAAGADAAVARAAAEEKLLDRVNRRIGELLSAEEARWSAVDPRVAVPVAAVAELVAAGGKRLRPLFCLTGYLAAEGTADDDAVVDAAAALELLHAFALIHDDIMDNSPTRRGAPTVHAAHTELHARQGWAGESRRYGEGVALLAGDLALSYANRLAGRLTGPAAKVWHELVSEMIIGQQLDIALAAEMRPDRDLARWVAVCKSGRYTIHRPLALGAAIAGRPGLNGAFEAYGVAAGEAFQLRDDLLDAFGDAALTGKPTGLDLDEHKMTLLIALAADRDPRVAAQVRTGRGSAWDADGLRAALLDSGVREEVEERIKTLVADARAAVADAGLPDHWRLRFGELADMVAYRDR
;
A
#
# COMPACT_ATOMS: atom_id res chain seq x y z
N MET A 1 8.99 -44.71 -6.27
CA MET A 1 9.07 -43.24 -6.03
C MET A 1 8.98 -43.03 -4.54
N PRO A 2 9.86 -42.24 -3.90
CA PRO A 2 9.67 -41.90 -2.50
C PRO A 2 8.34 -41.15 -2.36
N SER A 3 7.48 -41.58 -1.43
CA SER A 3 6.22 -40.89 -1.15
C SER A 3 6.51 -39.47 -0.69
N ALA A 4 5.96 -38.46 -1.38
CA ALA A 4 6.07 -37.06 -0.95
C ALA A 4 5.64 -36.94 0.52
N GLN A 5 6.43 -36.22 1.32
CA GLN A 5 6.11 -36.02 2.74
C GLN A 5 4.82 -35.19 2.87
N PRO A 6 4.01 -35.40 3.93
CA PRO A 6 2.85 -34.57 4.20
C PRO A 6 3.27 -33.11 4.43
N ARG A 7 2.53 -32.17 3.84
CA ARG A 7 2.88 -30.74 3.85
C ARG A 7 1.67 -29.82 4.02
N VAL A 8 1.94 -28.57 4.39
CA VAL A 8 0.98 -27.47 4.46
C VAL A 8 1.19 -26.51 3.29
N LEU A 9 0.13 -26.16 2.58
CA LEU A 9 0.09 -25.02 1.67
C LEU A 9 -0.56 -23.85 2.40
N LEU A 10 0.25 -22.88 2.81
CA LEU A 10 -0.20 -21.73 3.58
C LEU A 10 -0.59 -20.58 2.64
N ALA A 11 -1.83 -20.10 2.74
CA ALA A 11 -2.29 -18.95 1.96
C ALA A 11 -1.68 -17.63 2.45
N GLU A 12 -1.28 -16.76 1.51
CA GLU A 12 -0.91 -15.37 1.77
C GLU A 12 -1.57 -14.45 0.70
N PRO A 13 -2.36 -13.44 1.11
CA PRO A 13 -2.60 -13.00 2.49
C PRO A 13 -3.63 -13.84 3.25
N ARG A 14 -3.51 -13.84 4.58
CA ARG A 14 -4.41 -14.52 5.55
C ARG A 14 -4.53 -13.69 6.83
N GLY A 15 -5.48 -14.05 7.71
CA GLY A 15 -5.52 -13.52 9.07
C GLY A 15 -5.99 -12.06 9.15
N ALA A 16 -5.66 -11.35 10.22
CA ALA A 16 -6.16 -10.01 10.54
C ALA A 16 -5.96 -8.98 9.41
N CYS A 17 -6.97 -8.16 9.14
CA CYS A 17 -6.86 -7.04 8.19
C CYS A 17 -6.68 -5.69 8.89
N ALA A 18 -6.39 -4.62 8.13
CA ALA A 18 -6.17 -3.28 8.69
C ALA A 18 -7.34 -2.76 9.55
N GLY A 19 -8.58 -3.04 9.14
CA GLY A 19 -9.78 -2.65 9.89
C GLY A 19 -9.91 -3.39 11.22
N VAL A 20 -9.53 -4.67 11.26
CA VAL A 20 -9.55 -5.48 12.48
C VAL A 20 -8.43 -5.06 13.43
N HIS A 21 -7.21 -4.83 12.94
CA HIS A 21 -6.11 -4.30 13.75
C HIS A 21 -6.51 -2.98 14.43
N ARG A 22 -7.00 -2.01 13.65
CA ARG A 22 -7.51 -0.73 14.17
C ARG A 22 -8.59 -0.93 15.23
N ALA A 23 -9.55 -1.82 15.02
CA ALA A 23 -10.68 -2.00 15.92
C ALA A 23 -10.26 -2.63 17.26
N ILE A 24 -9.36 -3.62 17.24
CA ILE A 24 -8.78 -4.21 18.46
C ILE A 24 -8.01 -3.13 19.22
N GLU A 25 -7.09 -2.43 18.55
CA GLU A 25 -6.27 -1.37 19.15
C GLU A 25 -7.12 -0.23 19.72
N THR A 26 -8.25 0.09 19.10
CA THR A 26 -9.22 1.07 19.62
C THR A 26 -9.74 0.70 21.01
N VAL A 27 -10.10 -0.57 21.23
CA VAL A 27 -10.60 -1.01 22.54
C VAL A 27 -9.47 -1.07 23.56
N GLU A 28 -8.30 -1.55 23.16
CA GLU A 28 -7.10 -1.59 24.01
C GLU A 28 -6.74 -0.19 24.50
N ARG A 29 -6.71 0.78 23.59
CA ARG A 29 -6.36 2.17 23.88
C ARG A 29 -7.45 2.88 24.68
N ALA A 30 -8.72 2.59 24.42
CA ALA A 30 -9.82 3.08 25.24
C ALA A 30 -9.70 2.59 26.69
N LEU A 31 -9.32 1.32 26.91
CA LEU A 31 -9.09 0.77 28.24
C LEU A 31 -7.89 1.44 28.94
N GLU A 32 -6.83 1.76 28.19
CA GLU A 32 -5.66 2.48 28.73
C GLU A 32 -5.99 3.91 29.15
N ILE A 33 -6.77 4.63 28.34
CA ILE A 33 -7.11 6.04 28.59
C ILE A 33 -8.19 6.20 29.66
N HIS A 34 -9.26 5.40 29.57
CA HIS A 34 -10.44 5.56 30.40
C HIS A 34 -10.52 4.61 31.59
N GLY A 35 -9.68 3.57 31.62
CA GLY A 35 -9.76 2.49 32.59
C GLY A 35 -10.97 1.58 32.37
N ALA A 36 -11.02 0.48 33.12
CA ALA A 36 -12.16 -0.44 33.07
C ALA A 36 -13.35 0.08 33.91
N PRO A 37 -14.61 -0.14 33.47
CA PRO A 37 -15.00 -0.83 32.24
C PRO A 37 -15.13 0.09 31.02
N VAL A 38 -14.65 -0.38 29.87
CA VAL A 38 -15.01 0.17 28.54
C VAL A 38 -16.10 -0.71 27.94
N TYR A 39 -17.24 -0.14 27.58
CA TYR A 39 -18.32 -0.89 26.96
C TYR A 39 -18.09 -0.96 25.45
N VAL A 40 -18.38 -2.10 24.84
CA VAL A 40 -18.31 -2.29 23.39
C VAL A 40 -19.66 -2.79 22.91
N ARG A 41 -20.29 -2.06 21.99
CA ARG A 41 -21.57 -2.47 21.40
C ARG A 41 -21.31 -3.58 20.40
N LYS A 42 -21.93 -4.74 20.63
CA LYS A 42 -21.67 -6.00 19.92
C LYS A 42 -20.20 -6.41 20.02
N GLN A 43 -19.82 -7.53 19.42
CA GLN A 43 -18.41 -7.93 19.38
C GLN A 43 -17.61 -6.93 18.55
N ILE A 44 -16.42 -6.54 19.03
CA ILE A 44 -15.54 -5.59 18.31
C ILE A 44 -15.19 -6.11 16.91
N VAL A 45 -14.96 -7.44 16.85
CA VAL A 45 -14.76 -8.25 15.65
C VAL A 45 -15.34 -9.64 15.93
N HIS A 46 -15.77 -10.37 14.89
CA HIS A 46 -16.26 -11.75 15.01
C HIS A 46 -15.10 -12.75 15.23
N ASN A 47 -14.51 -12.73 16.44
CA ASN A 47 -13.53 -13.69 16.91
C ASN A 47 -13.64 -13.88 18.44
N GLU A 48 -14.05 -15.07 18.89
CA GLU A 48 -14.28 -15.35 20.31
C GLU A 48 -13.01 -15.29 21.18
N HIS A 49 -11.83 -15.53 20.61
CA HIS A 49 -10.58 -15.44 21.35
C HIS A 49 -10.22 -13.97 21.64
N VAL A 50 -10.33 -13.11 20.61
CA VAL A 50 -10.12 -11.65 20.75
C VAL A 50 -11.10 -11.05 21.75
N VAL A 51 -12.37 -11.45 21.69
CA VAL A 51 -13.41 -11.00 22.65
C VAL A 51 -13.03 -11.40 24.07
N ARG A 52 -12.69 -12.68 24.33
CA ARG A 52 -12.28 -13.16 25.66
C ARG A 52 -11.04 -12.45 26.19
N GLU A 53 -10.06 -12.17 25.33
CA GLU A 53 -8.85 -11.44 25.71
C GLU A 53 -9.17 -10.01 26.17
N LEU A 54 -10.00 -9.29 25.42
CA LEU A 54 -10.42 -7.93 25.76
C LEU A 54 -11.31 -7.88 27.01
N GLU A 55 -12.19 -8.88 27.21
CA GLU A 55 -12.97 -9.03 28.46
C GLU A 55 -12.05 -9.22 29.66
N GLY A 56 -11.01 -10.05 29.52
CA GLY A 56 -9.98 -10.25 30.55
C GLY A 56 -9.23 -8.96 30.93
N ARG A 57 -9.19 -7.98 30.01
CA ARG A 57 -8.58 -6.65 30.22
C ARG A 57 -9.57 -5.59 30.72
N GLY A 58 -10.86 -5.93 30.85
CA GLY A 58 -11.89 -5.05 31.40
C GLY A 58 -12.85 -4.44 30.38
N ALA A 59 -12.83 -4.88 29.11
CA ALA A 59 -13.90 -4.57 28.17
C ALA A 59 -15.20 -5.29 28.57
N ARG A 60 -16.35 -4.67 28.29
CA ARG A 60 -17.68 -5.25 28.48
C ARG A 60 -18.47 -5.20 27.19
N PHE A 61 -18.64 -6.34 26.54
CA PHE A 61 -19.44 -6.45 25.33
C PHE A 61 -20.93 -6.48 25.69
N VAL A 62 -21.73 -5.64 25.05
CA VAL A 62 -23.19 -5.54 25.26
C VAL A 62 -23.92 -5.74 23.94
N ASP A 63 -25.15 -6.24 24.00
CA ASP A 63 -25.94 -6.43 22.78
C ASP A 63 -26.43 -5.12 22.19
N THR A 64 -26.79 -4.17 23.06
CA THR A 64 -27.32 -2.86 22.67
C THR A 64 -26.63 -1.74 23.43
N GLU A 65 -26.52 -0.57 22.80
CA GLU A 65 -26.06 0.65 23.47
C GLU A 65 -27.01 1.09 24.60
N GLU A 66 -28.22 0.53 24.66
CA GLU A 66 -29.20 0.76 25.72
C GLU A 66 -28.85 0.05 27.05
N GLU A 67 -27.90 -0.89 27.03
CA GLU A 67 -27.38 -1.53 28.24
C GLU A 67 -26.23 -0.73 28.87
N VAL A 68 -25.64 0.21 28.12
CA VAL A 68 -24.47 0.99 28.55
C VAL A 68 -24.88 2.08 29.53
N PRO A 69 -24.32 2.14 30.76
CA PRO A 69 -24.67 3.18 31.73
C PRO A 69 -24.51 4.60 31.15
N THR A 70 -25.45 5.50 31.46
CA THR A 70 -25.39 6.91 31.05
C THR A 70 -24.05 7.55 31.39
N GLY A 71 -23.45 8.28 30.47
CA GLY A 71 -22.12 8.91 30.66
C GLY A 71 -20.92 7.99 30.46
N ALA A 72 -21.11 6.67 30.31
CA ALA A 72 -20.00 5.72 30.18
C ALA A 72 -19.37 5.75 28.77
N VAL A 73 -18.16 5.19 28.67
CA VAL A 73 -17.43 5.03 27.40
C VAL A 73 -18.01 3.84 26.64
N CYS A 74 -18.38 4.07 25.38
CA CYS A 74 -18.95 3.09 24.48
C CYS A 74 -18.19 3.06 23.15
N VAL A 75 -17.60 1.92 22.81
CA VAL A 75 -16.97 1.68 21.51
C VAL A 75 -17.99 1.05 20.56
N PHE A 76 -18.11 1.59 19.35
CA PHE A 76 -18.86 0.93 18.27
C PHE A 76 -17.97 -0.04 17.50
N SER A 77 -18.50 -1.20 17.13
CA SER A 77 -17.73 -2.26 16.48
C SER A 77 -17.24 -1.90 15.07
N ALA A 78 -16.32 -2.70 14.53
CA ALA A 78 -15.78 -2.51 13.19
C ALA A 78 -16.85 -2.59 12.07
N HIS A 79 -17.99 -3.23 12.35
CA HIS A 79 -19.07 -3.48 11.40
C HIS A 79 -19.95 -2.25 11.12
N GLY A 80 -19.78 -1.14 11.87
CA GLY A 80 -20.61 0.05 11.70
C GLY A 80 -21.93 -0.03 12.44
N VAL A 81 -22.55 1.14 12.64
CA VAL A 81 -23.83 1.29 13.35
C VAL A 81 -24.74 2.26 12.61
N SER A 82 -26.05 2.03 12.72
CA SER A 82 -27.07 2.92 12.13
C SER A 82 -27.12 4.30 12.82
N PRO A 83 -27.65 5.34 12.14
CA PRO A 83 -27.91 6.65 12.75
C PRO A 83 -28.73 6.58 14.04
N ARG A 84 -29.70 5.65 14.12
CA ARG A 84 -30.52 5.43 15.32
C ARG A 84 -29.67 5.06 16.54
N VAL A 85 -28.66 4.21 16.37
CA VAL A 85 -27.72 3.84 17.44
C VAL A 85 -26.90 5.04 17.89
N ARG A 86 -26.44 5.88 16.94
CA ARG A 86 -25.72 7.13 17.26
C ARG A 86 -26.61 8.11 18.04
N ASP A 87 -27.88 8.24 17.66
CA ASP A 87 -28.86 9.06 18.38
C ASP A 87 -29.14 8.53 19.79
N ASN A 88 -29.28 7.21 19.94
CA ASN A 88 -29.48 6.56 21.23
C ASN A 88 -28.28 6.83 22.16
N ALA A 89 -27.06 6.67 21.66
CA ALA A 89 -25.84 6.95 22.41
C ALA A 89 -25.74 8.43 22.83
N ARG A 90 -26.09 9.37 21.94
CA ARG A 90 -26.18 10.81 22.27
C ARG A 90 -27.19 11.09 23.37
N ARG A 91 -28.40 10.51 23.30
CA ARG A 91 -29.44 10.70 24.33
C ARG A 91 -29.04 10.12 25.70
N ARG A 92 -28.16 9.14 25.70
CA ARG A 92 -27.59 8.54 26.92
C ARG A 92 -26.29 9.21 27.36
N GLU A 93 -25.89 10.30 26.71
CA GLU A 93 -24.67 11.06 27.03
C GLU A 93 -23.41 10.17 27.03
N LEU A 94 -23.37 9.13 26.19
CA LEU A 94 -22.22 8.23 26.13
C LEU A 94 -21.00 8.93 25.53
N THR A 95 -19.82 8.65 26.08
CA THR A 95 -18.54 8.97 25.42
C THR A 95 -18.31 7.93 24.34
N VAL A 96 -18.68 8.25 23.11
CA VAL A 96 -18.61 7.32 21.97
C VAL A 96 -17.22 7.35 21.34
N ILE A 97 -16.67 6.16 21.09
CA ILE A 97 -15.46 5.96 20.28
C ILE A 97 -15.83 5.08 19.09
N ASP A 98 -15.66 5.57 17.86
CA ASP A 98 -16.16 4.87 16.68
C ASP A 98 -15.08 4.02 15.98
N ALA A 99 -15.07 2.71 16.29
CA ALA A 99 -14.14 1.77 15.68
C ALA A 99 -14.58 1.25 14.31
N THR A 100 -15.65 1.80 13.71
CA THR A 100 -16.13 1.41 12.36
C THR A 100 -14.98 1.40 11.36
N CYS A 101 -14.84 0.31 10.60
CA CYS A 101 -13.83 0.20 9.56
C CYS A 101 -14.01 1.32 8.51
N PRO A 102 -12.96 2.04 8.09
CA PRO A 102 -13.08 3.11 7.09
C PRO A 102 -13.71 2.65 5.76
N LEU A 103 -13.56 1.39 5.39
CA LEU A 103 -14.18 0.82 4.19
C LEU A 103 -15.68 0.56 4.37
N VAL A 104 -16.14 0.27 5.59
CA VAL A 104 -17.58 0.22 5.92
C VAL A 104 -18.15 1.63 5.98
N ALA A 105 -17.42 2.58 6.57
CA ALA A 105 -17.82 3.99 6.59
C ALA A 105 -17.98 4.57 5.18
N LYS A 106 -17.14 4.17 4.21
CA LYS A 106 -17.30 4.49 2.79
C LYS A 106 -18.67 4.02 2.25
N VAL A 107 -19.05 2.77 2.51
CA VAL A 107 -20.35 2.21 2.09
C VAL A 107 -21.51 3.00 2.72
N HIS A 108 -21.42 3.37 4.00
CA HIS A 108 -22.43 4.24 4.64
C HIS A 108 -22.55 5.60 3.92
N GLN A 109 -21.42 6.24 3.58
CA GLN A 109 -21.45 7.52 2.86
C GLN A 109 -22.04 7.40 1.45
N GLU A 110 -21.78 6.29 0.74
CA GLU A 110 -22.40 6.04 -0.55
C GLU A 110 -23.91 5.78 -0.42
N ALA A 111 -24.36 5.09 0.64
CA ALA A 111 -25.78 4.89 0.91
C ALA A 111 -26.51 6.23 1.13
N ILE A 112 -25.93 7.12 1.94
CA ILE A 112 -26.43 8.49 2.15
C ILE A 112 -26.47 9.27 0.83
N ARG A 113 -25.43 9.16 0.00
CA ARG A 113 -25.36 9.84 -1.31
C ARG A 113 -26.49 9.38 -2.23
N PHE A 114 -26.66 8.07 -2.42
CA PHE A 114 -27.69 7.53 -3.31
C PHE A 114 -29.10 7.88 -2.83
N ALA A 115 -29.33 7.87 -1.52
CA ALA A 115 -30.60 8.30 -0.93
C ALA A 115 -30.88 9.79 -1.22
N ARG A 116 -29.88 10.66 -1.06
CA ARG A 116 -29.97 12.09 -1.39
C ARG A 116 -30.27 12.33 -2.87
N ASP A 117 -29.67 11.53 -3.74
CA ASP A 117 -29.84 11.62 -5.20
C ASP A 117 -31.17 10.97 -5.66
N LYS A 118 -31.98 10.50 -4.71
CA LYS A 118 -33.31 9.90 -4.89
C LYS A 118 -33.30 8.59 -5.68
N ASP A 119 -32.18 7.88 -5.68
CA ASP A 119 -32.12 6.51 -6.18
C ASP A 119 -32.74 5.55 -5.14
N THR A 120 -33.21 4.39 -5.61
CA THR A 120 -33.54 3.24 -4.76
C THR A 120 -32.28 2.40 -4.60
N LEU A 121 -31.86 2.16 -3.36
CA LEU A 121 -30.64 1.44 -3.05
C LEU A 121 -30.93 -0.07 -2.90
N ILE A 122 -30.30 -0.88 -3.74
CA ILE A 122 -30.27 -2.33 -3.64
C ILE A 122 -29.01 -2.71 -2.86
N LEU A 123 -29.15 -3.00 -1.57
CA LEU A 123 -28.06 -3.39 -0.71
C LEU A 123 -27.87 -4.91 -0.77
N ILE A 124 -26.79 -5.36 -1.39
CA ILE A 124 -26.47 -6.77 -1.56
C ILE A 124 -25.78 -7.28 -0.29
N GLY A 125 -26.35 -8.29 0.36
CA GLY A 125 -25.73 -9.00 1.47
C GLY A 125 -26.71 -9.73 2.37
N HIS A 126 -26.24 -10.17 3.54
CA HIS A 126 -27.01 -11.06 4.41
C HIS A 126 -27.88 -10.29 5.41
N VAL A 127 -29.19 -10.56 5.37
CA VAL A 127 -30.14 -10.03 6.36
C VAL A 127 -29.74 -10.46 7.77
N GLY A 128 -29.77 -9.51 8.72
CA GLY A 128 -29.39 -9.73 10.11
C GLY A 128 -27.88 -9.65 10.40
N HIS A 129 -27.04 -9.38 9.38
CA HIS A 129 -25.65 -9.05 9.62
C HIS A 129 -25.49 -7.59 10.07
N GLU A 130 -24.68 -7.34 11.10
CA GLU A 130 -24.52 -6.00 11.72
C GLU A 130 -24.18 -4.90 10.69
N GLU A 131 -23.28 -5.21 9.75
CA GLU A 131 -22.88 -4.29 8.66
C GLU A 131 -24.03 -3.92 7.72
N ILE A 132 -24.92 -4.89 7.45
CA ILE A 132 -26.12 -4.66 6.64
C ILE A 132 -27.13 -3.83 7.42
N GLU A 133 -27.34 -4.10 8.71
CA GLU A 133 -28.22 -3.29 9.56
C GLU A 133 -27.73 -1.84 9.69
N GLY A 134 -26.41 -1.64 9.81
CA GLY A 134 -25.78 -0.33 9.83
C GLY A 134 -26.02 0.46 8.55
N THR A 135 -25.69 -0.14 7.41
CA THR A 135 -25.83 0.49 6.08
C THR A 135 -27.30 0.74 5.72
N TYR A 136 -28.17 -0.26 5.93
CA TYR A 136 -29.62 -0.12 5.72
C TYR A 136 -30.20 1.03 6.55
N GLY A 137 -29.72 1.19 7.78
CA GLY A 137 -30.18 2.24 8.68
C GLY A 137 -29.86 3.67 8.23
N GLU A 138 -28.92 3.87 7.30
CA GLU A 138 -28.62 5.20 6.74
C GLU A 138 -29.75 5.74 5.83
N ALA A 139 -30.50 4.84 5.17
CA ALA A 139 -31.58 5.22 4.24
C ALA A 139 -32.69 4.15 4.16
N PRO A 140 -33.36 3.80 5.28
CA PRO A 140 -34.25 2.65 5.36
C PRO A 140 -35.47 2.75 4.43
N GLU A 141 -35.95 3.96 4.16
CA GLU A 141 -37.10 4.24 3.29
C GLU A 141 -36.82 4.05 1.79
N ARG A 142 -35.55 3.91 1.42
CA ARG A 142 -35.08 3.77 0.03
C ARG A 142 -34.21 2.55 -0.20
N THR A 143 -34.00 1.73 0.83
CA THR A 143 -33.10 0.57 0.74
C THR A 143 -33.90 -0.73 0.71
N VAL A 144 -33.52 -1.63 -0.18
CA VAL A 144 -33.98 -3.02 -0.24
C VAL A 144 -32.78 -3.95 -0.15
N VAL A 145 -32.86 -4.99 0.66
CA VAL A 145 -31.76 -5.95 0.85
C VAL A 145 -31.99 -7.17 -0.06
N VAL A 146 -30.93 -7.60 -0.75
CA VAL A 146 -30.92 -8.80 -1.61
C VAL A 146 -29.74 -9.66 -1.24
N GLY A 147 -29.98 -10.93 -0.89
CA GLY A 147 -28.95 -11.89 -0.50
C GLY A 147 -28.70 -13.01 -1.52
N SER A 148 -29.51 -13.11 -2.59
CA SER A 148 -29.41 -14.22 -3.56
C SER A 148 -29.80 -13.83 -4.97
N VAL A 149 -29.41 -14.67 -5.94
CA VAL A 149 -29.80 -14.55 -7.34
C VAL A 149 -31.32 -14.67 -7.51
N GLU A 150 -31.98 -15.55 -6.74
CA GLU A 150 -33.43 -15.74 -6.76
C GLU A 150 -34.17 -14.49 -6.28
N GLU A 151 -33.69 -13.85 -5.23
CA GLU A 151 -34.23 -12.58 -4.74
C GLU A 151 -33.99 -11.46 -5.75
N ALA A 152 -32.79 -11.37 -6.33
CA ALA A 152 -32.49 -10.42 -7.39
C ALA A 152 -33.42 -10.59 -8.61
N ARG A 153 -33.82 -11.83 -8.95
CA ARG A 153 -34.78 -12.12 -10.03
C ARG A 153 -36.22 -11.75 -9.70
N ARG A 154 -36.59 -11.68 -8.41
CA ARG A 154 -37.96 -11.40 -7.94
C ARG A 154 -38.15 -9.95 -7.45
N LEU A 155 -37.07 -9.19 -7.30
CA LEU A 155 -37.10 -7.81 -6.83
C LEU A 155 -37.88 -6.89 -7.78
N ASP A 156 -39.02 -6.35 -7.37
CA ASP A 156 -39.75 -5.39 -8.20
C ASP A 156 -39.56 -3.97 -7.68
N LEU A 157 -39.17 -3.07 -8.58
CA LEU A 157 -39.02 -1.63 -8.31
C LEU A 157 -40.07 -0.85 -9.12
N PRO A 158 -40.47 0.36 -8.68
CA PRO A 158 -41.35 1.22 -9.48
C PRO A 158 -40.82 1.43 -10.90
N PRO A 159 -41.68 1.51 -11.93
CA PRO A 159 -41.25 1.58 -13.34
C PRO A 159 -40.32 2.77 -13.68
N ASP A 160 -40.39 3.84 -12.91
CA ASP A 160 -39.61 5.07 -13.03
C ASP A 160 -38.49 5.20 -11.98
N ALA A 161 -38.29 4.15 -11.15
CA ALA A 161 -37.25 4.15 -10.13
C ALA A 161 -35.86 4.09 -10.78
N ARG A 162 -35.02 5.07 -10.46
CA ARG A 162 -33.58 4.94 -10.63
C ARG A 162 -33.03 4.06 -9.51
N ALA A 163 -32.16 3.11 -9.85
CA ALA A 163 -31.62 2.16 -8.90
C ALA A 163 -30.10 2.27 -8.83
N ALA A 164 -29.57 2.14 -7.61
CA ALA A 164 -28.15 1.95 -7.35
C ALA A 164 -27.96 0.69 -6.51
N TYR A 165 -26.77 0.07 -6.54
CA TYR A 165 -26.44 -1.02 -5.63
C TYR A 165 -25.18 -0.72 -4.83
N LEU A 166 -25.14 -1.28 -3.62
CA LEU A 166 -23.98 -1.36 -2.74
C LEU A 166 -23.86 -2.79 -2.23
N THR A 167 -22.68 -3.20 -1.77
CA THR A 167 -22.48 -4.57 -1.27
C THR A 167 -21.89 -4.57 0.13
N GLN A 168 -22.24 -5.58 0.93
CA GLN A 168 -21.50 -5.92 2.14
C GLN A 168 -20.02 -6.23 1.80
N THR A 169 -19.09 -5.75 2.63
CA THR A 169 -17.65 -5.78 2.37
C THR A 169 -17.02 -7.19 2.43
N THR A 170 -17.75 -8.16 2.98
CA THR A 170 -17.27 -9.52 3.29
C THR A 170 -17.93 -10.62 2.46
N LEU A 171 -18.61 -10.28 1.36
CA LEU A 171 -19.26 -11.26 0.50
C LEU A 171 -18.28 -12.07 -0.37
N SER A 172 -18.76 -13.20 -0.88
CA SER A 172 -18.11 -13.94 -1.97
C SER A 172 -18.11 -13.08 -3.22
N VAL A 173 -16.94 -12.91 -3.83
CA VAL A 173 -16.76 -12.07 -5.03
C VAL A 173 -17.53 -12.64 -6.21
N ASP A 174 -17.48 -13.97 -6.37
CA ASP A 174 -18.10 -14.66 -7.49
C ASP A 174 -19.63 -14.64 -7.36
N ASP A 175 -20.17 -15.00 -6.19
CA ASP A 175 -21.63 -15.02 -5.95
C ASP A 175 -22.22 -13.61 -6.09
N THR A 176 -21.50 -12.59 -5.63
CA THR A 176 -21.93 -11.19 -5.75
C THR A 176 -21.94 -10.76 -7.22
N ALA A 177 -20.96 -11.18 -8.02
CA ALA A 177 -20.93 -10.89 -9.44
C ALA A 177 -22.14 -11.49 -10.18
N GLU A 178 -22.59 -12.69 -9.79
CA GLU A 178 -23.82 -13.30 -10.34
C GLU A 178 -25.09 -12.50 -9.97
N ILE A 179 -25.21 -12.07 -8.71
CA ILE A 179 -26.32 -11.22 -8.26
C ILE A 179 -26.33 -9.91 -9.05
N VAL A 180 -25.18 -9.24 -9.17
CA VAL A 180 -25.06 -7.97 -9.91
C VAL A 180 -25.38 -8.15 -11.39
N ALA A 181 -24.99 -9.26 -12.01
CA ALA A 181 -25.32 -9.55 -13.40
C ALA A 181 -26.84 -9.62 -13.62
N VAL A 182 -27.57 -10.33 -12.74
CA VAL A 182 -29.04 -10.38 -12.78
C VAL A 182 -29.67 -9.01 -12.54
N LEU A 183 -29.15 -8.24 -11.58
CA LEU A 183 -29.67 -6.90 -11.31
C LEU A 183 -29.47 -5.96 -12.51
N ARG A 184 -28.35 -6.05 -13.22
CA ARG A 184 -28.10 -5.26 -14.44
C ARG A 184 -29.00 -5.66 -15.61
N GLU A 185 -29.31 -6.95 -15.74
CA GLU A 185 -30.28 -7.43 -16.74
C GLU A 185 -31.68 -6.84 -16.47
N ARG A 186 -32.10 -6.83 -15.21
CA ARG A 186 -33.43 -6.35 -14.81
C ARG A 186 -33.54 -4.83 -14.75
N PHE A 187 -32.45 -4.16 -14.39
CA PHE A 187 -32.37 -2.70 -14.25
C PHE A 187 -31.21 -2.17 -15.09
N PRO A 188 -31.39 -1.92 -16.40
CA PRO A 188 -30.28 -1.52 -17.29
C PRO A 188 -29.60 -0.19 -16.92
N ALA A 189 -30.28 0.69 -16.18
CA ALA A 189 -29.75 1.94 -15.66
C ALA A 189 -29.16 1.83 -14.24
N LEU A 190 -28.95 0.60 -13.75
CA LEU A 190 -28.41 0.34 -12.41
C LEU A 190 -27.02 0.96 -12.24
N THR A 191 -26.88 1.84 -11.25
CA THR A 191 -25.61 2.48 -10.90
C THR A 191 -24.90 1.66 -9.82
N GLY A 192 -23.60 1.44 -9.98
CA GLY A 192 -22.78 0.78 -8.95
C GLY A 192 -22.03 1.77 -8.07
N PRO A 193 -21.30 1.27 -7.05
CA PRO A 193 -20.39 2.11 -6.27
C PRO A 193 -19.27 2.66 -7.16
N ALA A 194 -18.67 3.78 -6.75
CA ALA A 194 -17.58 4.40 -7.53
C ALA A 194 -16.30 3.54 -7.57
N SER A 195 -16.12 2.69 -6.55
CA SER A 195 -15.09 1.66 -6.45
C SER A 195 -15.69 0.44 -5.74
N ALA A 196 -15.12 -0.76 -5.91
CA ALA A 196 -15.67 -1.98 -5.31
C ALA A 196 -15.90 -1.85 -3.79
N ASP A 197 -17.02 -2.38 -3.30
CA ASP A 197 -17.38 -2.37 -1.88
C ASP A 197 -16.88 -3.61 -1.14
N ILE A 198 -16.81 -4.77 -1.82
CA ILE A 198 -16.06 -5.92 -1.30
C ILE A 198 -14.62 -5.46 -1.07
N CYS A 199 -14.18 -5.50 0.18
CA CYS A 199 -12.92 -4.88 0.54
C CYS A 199 -11.72 -5.69 0.04
N TYR A 200 -10.57 -5.03 -0.09
CA TYR A 200 -9.32 -5.65 -0.53
C TYR A 200 -9.00 -6.92 0.28
N ALA A 201 -9.21 -6.87 1.60
CA ALA A 201 -8.90 -7.97 2.50
C ALA A 201 -9.73 -9.23 2.21
N SER A 202 -11.03 -9.07 1.97
CA SER A 202 -11.94 -10.15 1.60
C SER A 202 -11.57 -10.74 0.23
N GLN A 203 -11.35 -9.87 -0.76
CA GLN A 203 -10.97 -10.28 -2.11
C GLN A 203 -9.64 -11.05 -2.14
N ASN A 204 -8.61 -10.51 -1.49
CA ASN A 204 -7.28 -11.10 -1.51
C ASN A 204 -7.25 -12.45 -0.79
N ARG A 205 -7.92 -12.58 0.36
CA ARG A 205 -8.03 -13.87 1.07
C ARG A 205 -8.79 -14.91 0.25
N GLN A 206 -9.83 -14.50 -0.50
CA GLN A 206 -10.53 -15.39 -1.43
C GLN A 206 -9.63 -15.81 -2.60
N ASN A 207 -8.79 -14.92 -3.12
CA ASN A 207 -7.81 -15.26 -4.16
C ASN A 207 -6.75 -16.24 -3.63
N ALA A 208 -6.24 -16.00 -2.43
CA ALA A 208 -5.27 -16.85 -1.76
C ALA A 208 -5.82 -18.25 -1.50
N VAL A 209 -7.07 -18.37 -1.00
CA VAL A 209 -7.67 -19.70 -0.78
C VAL A 209 -7.94 -20.43 -2.10
N LYS A 210 -8.35 -19.71 -3.17
CA LYS A 210 -8.50 -20.30 -4.52
C LYS A 210 -7.19 -20.87 -5.06
N ALA A 211 -6.07 -20.19 -4.80
CA ALA A 211 -4.74 -20.61 -5.27
C ALA A 211 -4.28 -21.93 -4.61
N ILE A 212 -4.59 -22.15 -3.34
CA ILE A 212 -4.21 -23.37 -2.61
C ILE A 212 -5.25 -24.49 -2.70
N ALA A 213 -6.53 -24.18 -2.93
CA ALA A 213 -7.63 -25.15 -2.83
C ALA A 213 -7.43 -26.38 -3.73
N ARG A 214 -7.20 -26.20 -5.03
CA ARG A 214 -7.03 -27.33 -5.98
C ARG A 214 -5.77 -28.17 -5.75
N ARG A 215 -4.83 -27.67 -4.95
CA ARG A 215 -3.57 -28.34 -4.62
C ARG A 215 -3.60 -28.98 -3.24
N SER A 216 -4.73 -28.89 -2.52
CA SER A 216 -4.91 -29.37 -1.15
C SER A 216 -5.93 -30.51 -1.12
N ASP A 217 -5.67 -31.55 -0.33
CA ASP A 217 -6.66 -32.61 -0.09
C ASP A 217 -7.72 -32.15 0.92
N LEU A 218 -7.32 -31.30 1.87
CA LEU A 218 -8.18 -30.64 2.86
C LEU A 218 -7.73 -29.20 3.06
N VAL A 219 -8.64 -28.24 2.97
CA VAL A 219 -8.43 -26.85 3.37
C VAL A 219 -9.02 -26.60 4.75
N LEU A 220 -8.19 -26.14 5.68
CA LEU A 220 -8.59 -25.63 6.98
C LEU A 220 -8.64 -24.10 6.93
N VAL A 221 -9.79 -23.55 7.28
CA VAL A 221 -9.98 -22.10 7.43
C VAL A 221 -10.11 -21.80 8.91
N VAL A 222 -9.11 -21.14 9.48
CA VAL A 222 -9.19 -20.68 10.87
C VAL A 222 -10.15 -19.50 10.95
N GLY A 223 -11.09 -19.53 11.90
CA GLY A 223 -12.01 -18.41 12.16
C GLY A 223 -13.32 -18.82 12.83
N SER A 224 -13.92 -17.91 13.60
CA SER A 224 -15.15 -18.19 14.36
C SER A 224 -16.38 -18.41 13.47
N ALA A 225 -17.35 -19.19 13.97
CA ALA A 225 -18.56 -19.58 13.22
C ALA A 225 -19.48 -18.39 12.87
N ASN A 226 -19.39 -17.28 13.62
CA ASN A 226 -20.13 -16.05 13.34
C ASN A 226 -19.40 -15.09 12.39
N SER A 227 -18.21 -15.44 11.88
CA SER A 227 -17.45 -14.61 10.94
C SER A 227 -17.88 -14.87 9.49
N SER A 228 -18.65 -13.93 8.90
CA SER A 228 -19.08 -13.97 7.49
C SER A 228 -17.92 -14.26 6.53
N ASN A 229 -16.83 -13.49 6.66
CA ASN A 229 -15.63 -13.68 5.84
C ASN A 229 -15.02 -15.09 5.98
N SER A 230 -14.92 -15.62 7.20
CA SER A 230 -14.34 -16.96 7.42
C SER A 230 -15.22 -18.05 6.79
N LEU A 231 -16.55 -17.92 6.87
CA LEU A 231 -17.48 -18.82 6.20
C LEU A 231 -17.36 -18.73 4.67
N ARG A 232 -17.25 -17.52 4.10
CA ARG A 232 -17.04 -17.34 2.66
C ARG A 232 -15.77 -18.03 2.18
N LEU A 233 -14.67 -17.98 2.93
CA LEU A 233 -13.44 -18.69 2.56
C LEU A 233 -13.63 -20.22 2.49
N VAL A 234 -14.43 -20.81 3.39
CA VAL A 234 -14.77 -22.24 3.35
C VAL A 234 -15.58 -22.58 2.10
N GLU A 235 -16.57 -21.74 1.76
CA GLU A 235 -17.40 -21.93 0.58
C GLU A 235 -16.61 -21.76 -0.71
N VAL A 236 -15.75 -20.74 -0.80
CA VAL A 236 -14.86 -20.50 -1.94
C VAL A 236 -13.89 -21.66 -2.14
N ALA A 237 -13.33 -22.23 -1.06
CA ALA A 237 -12.49 -23.42 -1.14
C ALA A 237 -13.24 -24.64 -1.69
N ARG A 238 -14.51 -24.84 -1.26
CA ARG A 238 -15.38 -25.93 -1.75
C ARG A 238 -15.76 -25.73 -3.21
N ALA A 239 -16.12 -24.52 -3.60
CA ALA A 239 -16.45 -24.17 -4.98
C ALA A 239 -15.23 -24.35 -5.91
N ALA A 240 -14.02 -24.11 -5.39
CA ALA A 240 -12.77 -24.38 -6.09
C ALA A 240 -12.39 -25.88 -6.17
N GLY A 241 -13.17 -26.78 -5.55
CA GLY A 241 -13.04 -28.23 -5.65
C GLY A 241 -12.33 -28.92 -4.49
N ALA A 242 -12.00 -28.22 -3.40
CA ALA A 242 -11.35 -28.81 -2.22
C ALA A 242 -12.36 -29.29 -1.18
N ALA A 243 -12.03 -30.33 -0.41
CA ALA A 243 -12.67 -30.52 0.88
C ALA A 243 -12.24 -29.35 1.78
N ALA A 244 -13.19 -28.65 2.41
CA ALA A 244 -12.86 -27.52 3.29
C ALA A 244 -13.67 -27.55 4.58
N ARG A 245 -13.02 -27.16 5.69
CA ARG A 245 -13.61 -27.09 7.03
C ARG A 245 -13.24 -25.77 7.71
N LEU A 246 -14.20 -25.23 8.44
CA LEU A 246 -13.94 -24.17 9.40
C LEU A 246 -13.27 -24.79 10.65
N LEU A 247 -12.23 -24.14 11.16
CA LEU A 247 -11.57 -24.45 12.42
C LEU A 247 -11.78 -23.26 13.36
N PRO A 248 -12.82 -23.28 14.22
CA PRO A 248 -13.17 -22.14 15.07
C PRO A 248 -12.14 -21.80 16.14
N ASP A 249 -11.43 -22.82 16.63
CA ASP A 249 -10.38 -22.71 17.64
C ASP A 249 -9.28 -23.70 17.27
N PRO A 250 -7.98 -23.31 17.32
CA PRO A 250 -6.87 -24.21 17.05
C PRO A 250 -6.92 -25.54 17.83
N GLU A 251 -7.42 -25.53 19.06
CA GLU A 251 -7.49 -26.71 19.93
C GLU A 251 -8.61 -27.69 19.55
N LEU A 252 -9.48 -27.31 18.60
CA LEU A 252 -10.51 -28.18 18.01
C LEU A 252 -10.01 -28.94 16.77
N LEU A 253 -8.71 -28.85 16.46
CA LEU A 253 -8.13 -29.63 15.36
C LEU A 253 -8.22 -31.13 15.66
N ASP A 254 -9.09 -31.82 14.94
CA ASP A 254 -9.28 -33.27 15.07
C ASP A 254 -8.34 -34.01 14.10
N ALA A 255 -7.43 -34.81 14.66
CA ALA A 255 -6.49 -35.64 13.90
C ALA A 255 -7.19 -36.60 12.92
N ALA A 256 -8.46 -37.00 13.20
CA ALA A 256 -9.23 -37.83 12.28
C ALA A 256 -9.52 -37.14 10.94
N TRP A 257 -9.53 -35.81 10.88
CA TRP A 257 -9.70 -35.07 9.62
C TRP A 257 -8.50 -35.20 8.68
N LEU A 258 -7.33 -35.53 9.22
CA LEU A 258 -6.07 -35.67 8.48
C LEU A 258 -5.84 -37.10 7.96
N ALA A 259 -6.75 -38.03 8.24
CA ALA A 259 -6.63 -39.41 7.79
C ALA A 259 -6.62 -39.50 6.25
N GLY A 260 -5.48 -39.92 5.68
CA GLY A 260 -5.28 -40.03 4.23
C GLY A 260 -4.99 -38.72 3.50
N VAL A 261 -4.91 -37.59 4.23
CA VAL A 261 -4.53 -36.27 3.70
C VAL A 261 -3.01 -36.21 3.52
N ARG A 262 -2.54 -35.76 2.36
CA ARG A 262 -1.11 -35.50 2.08
C ARG A 262 -0.80 -34.01 2.04
N THR A 263 -1.75 -33.19 1.59
CA THR A 263 -1.57 -31.73 1.54
C THR A 263 -2.71 -31.04 2.27
N VAL A 264 -2.39 -30.32 3.35
CA VAL A 264 -3.33 -29.44 4.07
C VAL A 264 -3.18 -28.03 3.53
N GLY A 265 -4.24 -27.46 2.96
CA GLY A 265 -4.32 -26.02 2.72
C GLY A 265 -4.67 -25.32 4.01
N LEU A 266 -3.94 -24.27 4.40
CA LEU A 266 -4.25 -23.48 5.59
C LEU A 266 -4.45 -22.01 5.23
N THR A 267 -5.55 -21.44 5.68
CA THR A 267 -5.83 -20.00 5.60
C THR A 267 -6.56 -19.53 6.86
N ALA A 268 -6.79 -18.23 6.99
CA ALA A 268 -7.46 -17.65 8.13
C ALA A 268 -8.32 -16.45 7.73
N GLY A 269 -9.47 -16.31 8.39
CA GLY A 269 -10.37 -15.18 8.18
C GLY A 269 -9.79 -13.84 8.65
N ALA A 270 -10.38 -12.75 8.15
CA ALA A 270 -9.94 -11.38 8.42
C ALA A 270 -9.98 -10.96 9.89
N SER A 271 -10.66 -11.71 10.76
CA SER A 271 -10.74 -11.47 12.21
C SER A 271 -9.78 -12.33 13.04
N VAL A 272 -8.91 -13.13 12.41
CA VAL A 272 -8.05 -14.09 13.10
C VAL A 272 -6.64 -13.52 13.31
N PRO A 273 -6.19 -13.38 14.57
CA PRO A 273 -4.81 -13.05 14.89
C PRO A 273 -3.80 -14.10 14.41
N GLU A 274 -2.60 -13.67 14.00
CA GLU A 274 -1.55 -14.56 13.51
C GLU A 274 -1.10 -15.60 14.55
N ALA A 275 -1.26 -15.32 15.85
CA ALA A 275 -0.98 -16.29 16.91
C ALA A 275 -1.82 -17.57 16.80
N GLN A 276 -3.09 -17.47 16.37
CA GLN A 276 -3.94 -18.65 16.17
C GLN A 276 -3.49 -19.46 14.96
N VAL A 277 -3.06 -18.81 13.88
CA VAL A 277 -2.54 -19.50 12.69
C VAL A 277 -1.25 -20.25 13.02
N ARG A 278 -0.33 -19.59 13.74
CA ARG A 278 0.91 -20.22 14.22
C ARG A 278 0.62 -21.43 15.11
N ARG A 279 -0.36 -21.34 16.01
CA ARG A 279 -0.77 -22.46 16.85
C ARG A 279 -1.28 -23.65 16.03
N VAL A 280 -2.05 -23.40 14.96
CA VAL A 280 -2.50 -24.47 14.05
C VAL A 280 -1.33 -25.10 13.29
N LEU A 281 -0.37 -24.29 12.83
CA LEU A 281 0.85 -24.80 12.18
C LEU A 281 1.68 -25.69 13.12
N GLU A 282 1.81 -25.31 14.39
CA GLU A 282 2.48 -26.12 15.42
C GLU A 282 1.78 -27.46 15.61
N LEU A 283 0.45 -27.46 15.78
CA LEU A 283 -0.35 -28.67 15.93
C LEU A 283 -0.29 -29.57 14.68
N LEU A 284 -0.30 -28.99 13.48
CA LEU A 284 -0.14 -29.72 12.22
C LEU A 284 1.27 -30.34 12.11
N ALA A 285 2.30 -29.62 12.55
CA ALA A 285 3.67 -30.15 12.59
C ALA A 285 3.81 -31.33 13.55
N GLU A 286 3.18 -31.28 14.74
CA GLU A 286 3.10 -32.40 15.69
C GLU A 286 2.41 -33.63 15.08
N LEU A 287 1.48 -33.43 14.15
CA LEU A 287 0.74 -34.46 13.42
C LEU A 287 1.42 -34.90 12.10
N GLY A 288 2.64 -34.44 11.83
CA GLY A 288 3.46 -34.88 10.70
C GLY A 288 3.41 -33.99 9.45
N PHE A 289 2.76 -32.82 9.51
CA PHE A 289 2.71 -31.82 8.44
C PHE A 289 3.68 -30.66 8.73
N GLY A 290 4.98 -30.96 8.84
CA GLY A 290 6.01 -29.99 9.23
C GLY A 290 6.58 -29.15 8.08
N GLU A 291 6.41 -29.59 6.83
CA GLU A 291 6.82 -28.83 5.64
C GLU A 291 5.74 -27.80 5.29
N VAL A 292 6.10 -26.53 5.20
CA VAL A 292 5.16 -25.43 4.92
C VAL A 292 5.60 -24.67 3.67
N ASP A 293 4.81 -24.77 2.60
CA ASP A 293 4.97 -23.95 1.40
C ASP A 293 3.97 -22.80 1.46
N THR A 294 4.44 -21.56 1.37
CA THR A 294 3.56 -20.38 1.37
C THR A 294 3.21 -19.97 -0.06
N GLU A 295 1.92 -19.85 -0.35
CA GLU A 295 1.39 -19.40 -1.63
C GLU A 295 1.01 -17.91 -1.52
N VAL A 296 1.84 -17.05 -2.11
CA VAL A 296 1.65 -15.60 -2.10
C VAL A 296 0.89 -15.17 -3.34
N THR A 297 -0.30 -14.57 -3.14
CA THR A 297 -1.15 -14.06 -4.22
C THR A 297 -1.25 -12.54 -4.26
N ALA A 298 -0.96 -11.86 -3.16
CA ALA A 298 -0.95 -10.40 -3.04
C ALA A 298 -0.17 -9.97 -1.78
N THR A 299 0.27 -8.71 -1.76
CA THR A 299 0.88 -8.06 -0.59
C THR A 299 -0.04 -6.95 -0.08
N GLU A 300 -0.34 -6.95 1.23
CA GLU A 300 -1.24 -5.98 1.88
C GLU A 300 -0.44 -4.96 2.70
N ASN A 301 -0.41 -3.69 2.28
CA ASN A 301 0.31 -2.59 2.97
C ASN A 301 -0.62 -1.50 3.52
N VAL A 302 -1.90 -1.81 3.73
CA VAL A 302 -2.92 -0.85 4.18
C VAL A 302 -2.90 -0.76 5.70
N VAL A 303 -2.92 0.46 6.24
CA VAL A 303 -3.05 0.75 7.68
C VAL A 303 -4.11 1.82 7.87
N PHE A 304 -4.92 1.71 8.92
CA PHE A 304 -5.94 2.71 9.26
C PHE A 304 -5.64 3.31 10.63
N ARG A 305 -5.66 4.64 10.70
CA ARG A 305 -5.49 5.40 11.97
C ARG A 305 -6.61 5.12 12.96
N LEU A 306 -6.32 5.31 14.24
CA LEU A 306 -7.30 5.19 15.33
C LEU A 306 -8.40 6.26 15.25
N PRO A 307 -9.52 6.10 15.98
CA PRO A 307 -10.55 7.13 16.09
C PRO A 307 -9.97 8.43 16.70
N PRO A 308 -10.34 9.63 16.19
CA PRO A 308 -9.84 10.92 16.66
C PRO A 308 -10.01 11.14 18.17
N GLU A 309 -11.06 10.58 18.77
CA GLU A 309 -11.36 10.68 20.20
C GLU A 309 -10.24 10.10 21.07
N LEU A 310 -9.49 9.12 20.54
CA LEU A 310 -8.33 8.50 21.19
C LEU A 310 -7.01 9.20 20.84
N GLU A 311 -6.97 9.92 19.72
CA GLU A 311 -5.81 10.73 19.32
C GLU A 311 -5.71 12.03 20.14
N GLU A 312 -6.85 12.70 20.43
CA GLU A 312 -6.90 13.99 21.13
C GLU A 312 -6.73 13.88 22.66
N GLN A 313 -7.20 12.80 23.30
CA GLN A 313 -7.15 12.66 24.76
C GLN A 313 -5.80 12.18 25.31
N ALA A 314 -4.99 11.52 24.47
CA ALA A 314 -3.60 11.20 24.80
C ALA A 314 -2.75 12.47 25.04
N MET A 315 -3.15 13.62 24.48
CA MET A 315 -2.52 14.91 24.71
C MET A 315 -2.95 15.59 26.03
N ALA A 316 -4.06 15.14 26.65
CA ALA A 316 -4.69 15.83 27.79
C ALA A 316 -4.42 15.19 29.16
N THR A 317 -4.24 13.86 29.25
CA THR A 317 -4.06 13.15 30.53
C THR A 317 -2.63 12.62 30.68
N GLY A 318 -1.72 13.49 31.12
CA GLY A 318 -0.30 13.19 31.34
C GLY A 318 -0.01 12.18 32.46
N GLY A 319 -0.12 10.90 32.18
CA GLY A 319 0.50 9.82 32.96
C GLY A 319 1.83 9.42 32.32
N ALA A 320 2.96 9.67 32.99
CA ALA A 320 4.29 9.40 32.45
C ALA A 320 4.64 7.90 32.40
N PRO A 321 5.12 7.39 31.24
CA PRO A 321 6.31 6.53 31.24
C PRO A 321 7.29 6.74 30.04
N ALA A 322 8.57 6.43 30.30
CA ALA A 322 9.74 6.23 29.40
C ALA A 322 9.94 7.19 28.18
N ALA A 323 10.79 8.22 28.39
CA ALA A 323 11.16 9.32 27.48
C ALA A 323 11.75 8.98 26.09
N GLY A 324 11.88 7.71 25.71
CA GLY A 324 12.48 7.31 24.43
C GLY A 324 11.47 6.96 23.32
N ALA A 325 10.33 6.37 23.68
CA ALA A 325 9.33 5.89 22.72
C ALA A 325 8.38 7.02 22.26
N ASP A 326 8.08 7.97 23.15
CA ASP A 326 7.10 9.04 22.94
C ASP A 326 7.55 10.06 21.86
N ALA A 327 8.85 10.38 21.82
CA ALA A 327 9.43 11.23 20.77
C ALA A 327 9.41 10.56 19.39
N ALA A 328 9.53 9.23 19.34
CA ALA A 328 9.47 8.48 18.09
C ALA A 328 8.04 8.39 17.54
N VAL A 329 7.05 8.17 18.42
CA VAL A 329 5.62 8.14 18.07
C VAL A 329 5.11 9.52 17.66
N ALA A 330 5.41 10.57 18.44
CA ALA A 330 5.04 11.95 18.08
C ALA A 330 5.68 12.41 16.76
N ARG A 331 6.92 11.97 16.48
CA ARG A 331 7.59 12.21 15.20
C ARG A 331 6.93 11.47 14.06
N ALA A 332 6.66 10.18 14.22
CA ALA A 332 6.00 9.38 13.18
C ALA A 332 4.63 9.99 12.84
N ALA A 333 3.88 10.43 13.86
CA ALA A 333 2.64 11.17 13.68
C ALA A 333 2.83 12.53 12.97
N ALA A 334 3.92 13.26 13.25
CA ALA A 334 4.22 14.52 12.57
C ALA A 334 4.63 14.31 11.09
N GLU A 335 5.47 13.31 10.81
CA GLU A 335 5.83 12.90 9.44
C GLU A 335 4.58 12.46 8.67
N GLU A 336 3.72 11.63 9.29
CA GLU A 336 2.46 11.16 8.70
C GLU A 336 1.47 12.31 8.45
N LYS A 337 1.27 13.21 9.42
CA LYS A 337 0.42 14.40 9.25
C LYS A 337 0.89 15.27 8.08
N LEU A 338 2.20 15.48 7.96
CA LEU A 338 2.76 16.24 6.85
C LEU A 338 2.62 15.50 5.51
N LEU A 339 2.84 14.18 5.47
CA LEU A 339 2.62 13.36 4.27
C LEU A 339 1.16 13.38 3.81
N ASP A 340 0.20 13.34 4.72
CA ASP A 340 -1.22 13.50 4.40
C ASP A 340 -1.53 14.85 3.76
N ARG A 341 -0.94 15.93 4.31
CA ARG A 341 -1.05 17.27 3.74
C ARG A 341 -0.43 17.32 2.34
N VAL A 342 0.72 16.66 2.13
CA VAL A 342 1.36 16.54 0.81
C VAL A 342 0.46 15.83 -0.19
N ASN A 343 -0.11 14.67 0.18
CA ASN A 343 -1.02 13.92 -0.69
C ASN A 343 -2.26 14.73 -1.06
N ARG A 344 -2.87 15.41 -0.08
CA ARG A 344 -4.00 16.30 -0.30
C ARG A 344 -3.62 17.45 -1.25
N ARG A 345 -2.45 18.06 -1.02
CA ARG A 345 -1.95 19.18 -1.81
C ARG A 345 -1.75 18.81 -3.28
N ILE A 346 -1.19 17.63 -3.56
CA ILE A 346 -1.03 17.13 -4.92
C ILE A 346 -2.40 16.84 -5.55
N GLY A 347 -3.29 16.16 -4.82
CA GLY A 347 -4.63 15.82 -5.29
C GLY A 347 -5.47 17.06 -5.65
N GLU A 348 -5.44 18.08 -4.80
CA GLU A 348 -6.11 19.37 -5.05
C GLU A 348 -5.58 20.07 -6.32
N LEU A 349 -4.25 20.10 -6.50
CA LEU A 349 -3.63 20.71 -7.67
C LEU A 349 -4.03 19.99 -8.96
N LEU A 350 -3.87 18.67 -9.00
CA LEU A 350 -4.13 17.87 -10.19
C LEU A 350 -5.62 17.86 -10.55
N SER A 351 -6.51 17.72 -9.56
CA SER A 351 -7.97 17.78 -9.79
C SER A 351 -8.39 19.14 -10.34
N ALA A 352 -7.82 20.24 -9.82
CA ALA A 352 -8.12 21.58 -10.29
C ALA A 352 -7.64 21.83 -11.73
N GLU A 353 -6.44 21.35 -12.07
CA GLU A 353 -5.91 21.45 -13.43
C GLU A 353 -6.70 20.56 -14.40
N GLU A 354 -7.02 19.33 -14.03
CA GLU A 354 -7.83 18.43 -14.86
C GLU A 354 -9.21 19.02 -15.16
N ALA A 355 -9.90 19.54 -14.13
CA ALA A 355 -11.19 20.21 -14.30
C ALA A 355 -11.09 21.44 -15.22
N ARG A 356 -10.03 22.24 -15.05
CA ARG A 356 -9.78 23.43 -15.87
C ARG A 356 -9.59 23.08 -17.34
N TRP A 357 -8.76 22.09 -17.66
CA TRP A 357 -8.43 21.74 -19.04
C TRP A 357 -9.55 20.93 -19.70
N SER A 358 -10.26 20.08 -18.94
CA SER A 358 -11.43 19.36 -19.43
C SER A 358 -12.57 20.28 -19.86
N ALA A 359 -12.71 21.44 -19.23
CA ALA A 359 -13.67 22.46 -19.63
C ALA A 359 -13.37 23.09 -21.00
N VAL A 360 -12.12 23.03 -21.48
CA VAL A 360 -11.74 23.46 -22.82
C VAL A 360 -12.03 22.35 -23.83
N ASP A 361 -11.45 21.16 -23.59
CA ASP A 361 -11.69 19.94 -24.36
C ASP A 361 -11.17 18.74 -23.55
N PRO A 362 -11.91 17.64 -23.41
CA PRO A 362 -11.44 16.47 -22.68
C PRO A 362 -10.08 15.94 -23.16
N ARG A 363 -9.74 16.11 -24.44
CA ARG A 363 -8.48 15.64 -25.02
C ARG A 363 -7.26 16.43 -24.53
N VAL A 364 -7.43 17.69 -24.14
CA VAL A 364 -6.30 18.49 -23.63
C VAL A 364 -6.00 18.22 -22.16
N ALA A 365 -6.92 17.57 -21.43
CA ALA A 365 -6.70 17.13 -20.06
C ALA A 365 -5.94 15.79 -19.96
N VAL A 366 -5.81 15.04 -21.06
CA VAL A 366 -5.17 13.72 -21.10
C VAL A 366 -3.78 13.70 -20.44
N PRO A 367 -2.86 14.65 -20.71
CA PRO A 367 -1.57 14.67 -20.03
C PRO A 367 -1.67 14.90 -18.52
N VAL A 368 -2.66 15.67 -18.05
CA VAL A 368 -2.89 15.90 -16.61
C VAL A 368 -3.44 14.64 -15.94
N ALA A 369 -4.40 13.97 -16.58
CA ALA A 369 -4.94 12.70 -16.12
C ALA A 369 -3.83 11.63 -16.02
N ALA A 370 -2.93 11.55 -17.00
CA ALA A 370 -1.79 10.63 -16.96
C ALA A 370 -0.86 10.88 -15.75
N VAL A 371 -0.60 12.13 -15.39
CA VAL A 371 0.17 12.47 -14.17
C VAL A 371 -0.61 12.07 -12.91
N ALA A 372 -1.92 12.36 -12.87
CA ALA A 372 -2.78 12.01 -11.74
C ALA A 372 -2.86 10.50 -11.52
N GLU A 373 -3.05 9.71 -12.57
CA GLU A 373 -3.07 8.25 -12.54
C GLU A 373 -1.75 7.69 -12.00
N LEU A 374 -0.60 8.18 -12.48
CA LEU A 374 0.71 7.72 -11.99
C LEU A 374 0.93 8.04 -10.50
N VAL A 375 0.53 9.24 -10.07
CA VAL A 375 0.63 9.65 -8.66
C VAL A 375 -0.33 8.86 -7.77
N ALA A 376 -1.54 8.58 -8.27
CA ALA A 376 -2.59 7.82 -7.58
C ALA A 376 -2.28 6.31 -7.50
N ALA A 377 -1.53 5.77 -8.46
CA ALA A 377 -0.98 4.42 -8.42
C ALA A 377 0.00 4.19 -7.24
N GLY A 378 0.26 5.21 -6.41
CA GLY A 378 0.91 5.09 -5.12
C GLY A 378 2.42 5.28 -5.16
N GLY A 379 3.15 4.56 -4.31
CA GLY A 379 4.61 4.65 -4.18
C GLY A 379 5.03 4.93 -2.74
N LYS A 380 6.28 4.59 -2.40
CA LYS A 380 6.82 4.68 -1.02
C LYS A 380 7.01 6.12 -0.50
N ARG A 381 6.70 7.15 -1.31
CA ARG A 381 6.87 8.59 -1.02
C ARG A 381 8.22 8.95 -0.37
N LEU A 382 9.30 8.29 -0.80
CA LEU A 382 10.62 8.43 -0.19
C LEU A 382 11.14 9.88 -0.22
N ARG A 383 10.99 10.58 -1.36
CA ARG A 383 11.47 11.96 -1.52
C ARG A 383 10.72 12.93 -0.59
N PRO A 384 9.37 12.94 -0.56
CA PRO A 384 8.63 13.64 0.49
C PRO A 384 9.10 13.27 1.89
N LEU A 385 9.22 11.98 2.22
CA LEU A 385 9.61 11.53 3.56
C LEU A 385 10.98 12.07 3.99
N PHE A 386 12.00 11.98 3.13
CA PHE A 386 13.32 12.55 3.42
C PHE A 386 13.27 14.07 3.56
N CYS A 387 12.48 14.77 2.75
CA CYS A 387 12.30 16.22 2.90
C CYS A 387 11.67 16.60 4.24
N LEU A 388 10.58 15.94 4.62
CA LEU A 388 9.87 16.18 5.86
C LEU A 388 10.72 15.80 7.09
N THR A 389 11.46 14.68 7.02
CA THR A 389 12.41 14.27 8.06
C THR A 389 13.50 15.32 8.24
N GLY A 390 14.09 15.80 7.16
CA GLY A 390 15.11 16.85 7.21
C GLY A 390 14.59 18.16 7.79
N TYR A 391 13.35 18.52 7.45
CA TYR A 391 12.66 19.69 7.99
C TYR A 391 12.38 19.57 9.49
N LEU A 392 11.82 18.44 9.95
CA LEU A 392 11.52 18.21 11.36
C LEU A 392 12.78 18.06 12.21
N ALA A 393 13.81 17.37 11.71
CA ALA A 393 15.14 17.30 12.35
C ALA A 393 15.77 18.68 12.48
N ALA A 394 15.46 19.57 11.53
CA ALA A 394 15.83 20.97 11.58
C ALA A 394 14.87 21.84 12.42
N GLU A 395 14.07 21.27 13.33
CA GLU A 395 13.12 21.99 14.22
C GLU A 395 11.98 22.72 13.48
N GLY A 396 11.67 22.27 12.26
CA GLY A 396 10.48 22.72 11.54
C GLY A 396 9.18 22.28 12.23
N THR A 397 8.08 22.98 11.92
CA THR A 397 6.76 22.75 12.53
C THR A 397 5.79 22.06 11.58
N ALA A 398 4.96 21.14 12.09
CA ALA A 398 4.06 20.33 11.26
C ALA A 398 2.91 21.09 10.59
N ASP A 399 2.79 22.41 10.80
CA ASP A 399 1.74 23.27 10.23
C ASP A 399 2.24 24.18 9.09
N ASP A 400 3.54 24.15 8.77
CA ASP A 400 4.12 24.97 7.71
C ASP A 400 3.71 24.47 6.32
N ASP A 401 3.10 25.33 5.51
CA ASP A 401 2.71 25.01 4.13
C ASP A 401 3.91 24.99 3.17
N ALA A 402 5.02 25.68 3.48
CA ALA A 402 6.17 25.77 2.59
C ALA A 402 6.87 24.41 2.41
N VAL A 403 7.01 23.64 3.49
CA VAL A 403 7.56 22.28 3.41
C VAL A 403 6.60 21.31 2.72
N VAL A 404 5.29 21.50 2.89
CA VAL A 404 4.27 20.70 2.20
C VAL A 404 4.30 20.95 0.69
N ASP A 405 4.36 22.22 0.26
CA ASP A 405 4.50 22.59 -1.15
C ASP A 405 5.82 22.04 -1.72
N ALA A 406 6.93 22.09 -0.98
CA ALA A 406 8.22 21.55 -1.40
C ALA A 406 8.21 20.03 -1.55
N ALA A 407 7.65 19.31 -0.58
CA ALA A 407 7.53 17.85 -0.62
C ALA A 407 6.56 17.39 -1.72
N ALA A 408 5.46 18.12 -1.96
CA ALA A 408 4.58 17.90 -3.10
C ALA A 408 5.28 18.17 -4.44
N ALA A 409 6.11 19.22 -4.51
CA ALA A 409 6.94 19.50 -5.68
C ALA A 409 7.92 18.36 -5.98
N LEU A 410 8.56 17.78 -4.95
CA LEU A 410 9.45 16.63 -5.11
C LEU A 410 8.75 15.40 -5.67
N GLU A 411 7.50 15.15 -5.28
CA GLU A 411 6.72 14.01 -5.80
C GLU A 411 6.30 14.24 -7.27
N LEU A 412 5.94 15.46 -7.66
CA LEU A 412 5.64 15.79 -9.05
C LEU A 412 6.90 15.80 -9.93
N LEU A 413 8.04 16.23 -9.38
CA LEU A 413 9.34 16.06 -10.03
C LEU A 413 9.66 14.58 -10.24
N HIS A 414 9.22 13.72 -9.33
CA HIS A 414 9.32 12.27 -9.49
C HIS A 414 8.40 11.69 -10.54
N ALA A 415 7.15 12.15 -10.60
CA ALA A 415 6.27 11.78 -11.70
C ALA A 415 6.87 12.17 -13.07
N PHE A 416 7.45 13.39 -13.19
CA PHE A 416 8.19 13.82 -14.38
C PHE A 416 9.31 12.83 -14.74
N ALA A 417 10.21 12.56 -13.79
CA ALA A 417 11.36 11.69 -14.02
C ALA A 417 10.91 10.29 -14.46
N LEU A 418 9.89 9.71 -13.81
CA LEU A 418 9.39 8.39 -14.16
C LEU A 418 8.78 8.32 -15.56
N ILE A 419 7.94 9.29 -15.92
CA ILE A 419 7.27 9.31 -17.23
C ILE A 419 8.30 9.44 -18.35
N HIS A 420 9.29 10.31 -18.18
CA HIS A 420 10.34 10.50 -19.17
C HIS A 420 11.31 9.31 -19.21
N ASP A 421 11.68 8.74 -18.06
CA ASP A 421 12.48 7.50 -17.97
C ASP A 421 11.79 6.35 -18.70
N ASP A 422 10.47 6.20 -18.57
CA ASP A 422 9.72 5.15 -19.28
C ASP A 422 9.87 5.26 -20.80
N ILE A 423 9.98 6.47 -21.35
CA ILE A 423 10.21 6.68 -22.78
C ILE A 423 11.66 6.36 -23.15
N MET A 424 12.61 6.89 -22.37
CA MET A 424 14.05 6.73 -22.62
C MET A 424 14.50 5.26 -22.52
N ASP A 425 13.90 4.51 -21.58
CA ASP A 425 14.14 3.09 -21.34
C ASP A 425 13.15 2.19 -22.10
N ASN A 426 12.31 2.74 -23.00
CA ASN A 426 11.33 1.99 -23.80
C ASN A 426 10.47 0.99 -22.96
N SER A 427 10.12 1.37 -21.73
CA SER A 427 9.53 0.48 -20.73
C SER A 427 8.02 0.30 -20.96
N PRO A 428 7.52 -0.93 -21.21
CA PRO A 428 6.10 -1.13 -21.54
C PRO A 428 5.18 -1.01 -20.33
N THR A 429 5.69 -1.28 -19.13
CA THR A 429 4.90 -1.36 -17.89
C THR A 429 5.62 -0.75 -16.70
N ARG A 430 4.85 -0.18 -15.78
CA ARG A 430 5.30 0.32 -14.48
C ARG A 430 4.25 0.02 -13.43
N ARG A 431 4.68 -0.59 -12.30
CA ARG A 431 3.81 -0.95 -11.17
C ARG A 431 2.59 -1.81 -11.59
N GLY A 432 2.83 -2.76 -12.50
CA GLY A 432 1.79 -3.66 -13.02
C GLY A 432 0.80 -3.04 -14.00
N ALA A 433 0.95 -1.75 -14.35
CA ALA A 433 0.13 -1.06 -15.34
C ALA A 433 0.96 -0.66 -16.59
N PRO A 434 0.35 -0.47 -17.77
CA PRO A 434 1.03 0.09 -18.92
C PRO A 434 1.58 1.49 -18.62
N THR A 435 2.79 1.80 -19.12
CA THR A 435 3.33 3.16 -19.02
C THR A 435 2.53 4.13 -19.90
N VAL A 436 2.65 5.43 -19.65
CA VAL A 436 1.87 6.46 -20.37
C VAL A 436 2.06 6.34 -21.88
N HIS A 437 3.30 6.14 -22.35
CA HIS A 437 3.58 6.03 -23.79
C HIS A 437 3.04 4.73 -24.37
N ALA A 438 3.10 3.61 -23.64
CA ALA A 438 2.58 2.32 -24.08
C ALA A 438 1.05 2.35 -24.18
N ALA A 439 0.36 2.85 -23.15
CA ALA A 439 -1.09 2.98 -23.10
C ALA A 439 -1.64 3.81 -24.27
N HIS A 440 -1.00 4.95 -24.56
CA HIS A 440 -1.45 5.86 -25.61
C HIS A 440 -1.03 5.40 -27.01
N THR A 441 0.08 4.65 -27.14
CA THR A 441 0.42 3.94 -28.37
C THR A 441 -0.67 2.93 -28.72
N GLU A 442 -1.09 2.14 -27.74
CA GLU A 442 -2.13 1.14 -27.94
C GLU A 442 -3.50 1.79 -28.21
N LEU A 443 -3.85 2.87 -27.50
CA LEU A 443 -5.07 3.62 -27.76
C LEU A 443 -5.13 4.13 -29.20
N HIS A 444 -4.06 4.76 -29.70
CA HIS A 444 -4.00 5.26 -31.08
C HIS A 444 -4.20 4.13 -32.09
N ALA A 445 -3.50 3.01 -31.90
CA ALA A 445 -3.61 1.85 -32.78
C ALA A 445 -5.03 1.26 -32.77
N ARG A 446 -5.65 1.11 -31.59
CA ARG A 446 -7.02 0.59 -31.44
C ARG A 446 -8.06 1.51 -32.08
N GLN A 447 -7.85 2.82 -32.07
CA GLN A 447 -8.76 3.79 -32.68
C GLN A 447 -8.56 3.95 -34.19
N GLY A 448 -7.51 3.35 -34.76
CA GLY A 448 -7.20 3.45 -36.20
C GLY A 448 -6.92 4.88 -36.66
N TRP A 449 -6.37 5.71 -35.77
CA TRP A 449 -6.03 7.09 -36.11
C TRP A 449 -4.87 7.15 -37.12
N ALA A 450 -4.82 8.23 -37.90
CA ALA A 450 -3.74 8.44 -38.85
C ALA A 450 -2.39 8.69 -38.13
N GLY A 451 -1.28 8.30 -38.77
CA GLY A 451 0.08 8.49 -38.25
C GLY A 451 0.64 7.27 -37.52
N GLU A 452 1.85 7.43 -36.96
CA GLU A 452 2.54 6.38 -36.23
C GLU A 452 2.11 6.36 -34.76
N SER A 453 1.57 5.22 -34.29
CA SER A 453 1.02 5.06 -32.94
C SER A 453 2.06 5.27 -31.84
N ARG A 454 3.28 4.73 -32.04
CA ARG A 454 4.39 4.87 -31.09
C ARG A 454 4.71 6.35 -30.82
N ARG A 455 4.88 7.14 -31.89
CA ARG A 455 5.17 8.58 -31.77
C ARG A 455 4.03 9.35 -31.12
N TYR A 456 2.78 8.94 -31.30
CA TYR A 456 1.66 9.52 -30.59
C TYR A 456 1.76 9.25 -29.08
N GLY A 457 2.00 8.00 -28.69
CA GLY A 457 2.15 7.63 -27.29
C GLY A 457 3.33 8.33 -26.61
N GLU A 458 4.49 8.33 -27.24
CA GLU A 458 5.68 9.07 -26.77
C GLU A 458 5.39 10.58 -26.65
N GLY A 459 4.68 11.15 -27.62
CA GLY A 459 4.27 12.56 -27.59
C GLY A 459 3.37 12.90 -26.39
N VAL A 460 2.40 12.05 -26.06
CA VAL A 460 1.54 12.23 -24.86
C VAL A 460 2.37 12.15 -23.59
N ALA A 461 3.26 11.16 -23.49
CA ALA A 461 4.10 10.97 -22.31
C ALA A 461 5.10 12.12 -22.10
N LEU A 462 5.71 12.64 -23.17
CA LEU A 462 6.58 13.82 -23.10
C LEU A 462 5.83 15.02 -22.49
N LEU A 463 4.65 15.32 -23.01
CA LEU A 463 3.81 16.43 -22.53
C LEU A 463 3.33 16.22 -21.09
N ALA A 464 3.00 14.99 -20.71
CA ALA A 464 2.60 14.67 -19.34
C ALA A 464 3.77 14.90 -18.35
N GLY A 465 4.97 14.46 -18.71
CA GLY A 465 6.16 14.73 -17.91
C GLY A 465 6.47 16.23 -17.82
N ASP A 466 6.41 16.96 -18.93
CA ASP A 466 6.66 18.41 -18.96
C ASP A 466 5.66 19.17 -18.05
N LEU A 467 4.40 18.76 -18.05
CA LEU A 467 3.40 19.30 -17.12
C LEU A 467 3.71 18.95 -15.67
N ALA A 468 4.11 17.71 -15.37
CA ALA A 468 4.51 17.33 -14.02
C ALA A 468 5.68 18.20 -13.51
N LEU A 469 6.69 18.45 -14.34
CA LEU A 469 7.80 19.36 -14.02
C LEU A 469 7.34 20.81 -13.85
N SER A 470 6.43 21.27 -14.71
CA SER A 470 5.84 22.61 -14.62
C SER A 470 5.07 22.80 -13.30
N TYR A 471 4.27 21.80 -12.90
CA TYR A 471 3.53 21.80 -11.64
C TYR A 471 4.45 21.69 -10.42
N ALA A 472 5.51 20.87 -10.50
CA ALA A 472 6.54 20.82 -9.48
C ALA A 472 7.17 22.21 -9.27
N ASN A 473 7.59 22.88 -10.35
CA ASN A 473 8.16 24.22 -10.28
C ASN A 473 7.17 25.28 -9.79
N ARG A 474 5.88 25.15 -10.11
CA ARG A 474 4.83 26.04 -9.59
C ARG A 474 4.70 25.94 -8.07
N LEU A 475 4.75 24.72 -7.51
CA LEU A 475 4.73 24.51 -6.06
C LEU A 475 6.03 25.00 -5.41
N ALA A 476 7.18 24.68 -6.02
CA ALA A 476 8.49 25.14 -5.57
C ALA A 476 8.71 26.67 -5.72
N GLY A 477 7.86 27.38 -6.49
CA GLY A 477 7.99 28.81 -6.75
C GLY A 477 7.85 29.71 -5.49
N ARG A 478 7.41 29.15 -4.37
CA ARG A 478 7.37 29.83 -3.05
C ARG A 478 8.68 29.73 -2.27
N LEU A 479 9.61 28.87 -2.69
CA LEU A 479 10.90 28.72 -2.04
C LEU A 479 11.74 29.98 -2.23
N THR A 480 12.52 30.34 -1.20
CA THR A 480 13.42 31.49 -1.25
C THR A 480 14.80 31.12 -0.68
N GLY A 481 15.79 31.98 -0.95
CA GLY A 481 17.12 31.88 -0.34
C GLY A 481 17.78 30.50 -0.55
N PRO A 482 18.35 29.89 0.51
CA PRO A 482 19.02 28.59 0.40
C PRO A 482 18.12 27.47 -0.13
N ALA A 483 16.83 27.45 0.20
CA ALA A 483 15.91 26.39 -0.23
C ALA A 483 15.68 26.42 -1.76
N ALA A 484 15.52 27.61 -2.34
CA ALA A 484 15.40 27.76 -3.80
C ALA A 484 16.68 27.28 -4.51
N LYS A 485 17.86 27.58 -3.96
CA LYS A 485 19.14 27.11 -4.51
C LYS A 485 19.22 25.59 -4.51
N VAL A 486 18.85 24.93 -3.41
CA VAL A 486 18.82 23.46 -3.32
C VAL A 486 17.87 22.86 -4.36
N TRP A 487 16.68 23.45 -4.55
CA TRP A 487 15.72 23.01 -5.57
C TRP A 487 16.28 23.10 -6.98
N HIS A 488 16.86 24.24 -7.36
CA HIS A 488 17.41 24.40 -8.72
C HIS A 488 18.61 23.49 -9.00
N GLU A 489 19.48 23.29 -8.01
CA GLU A 489 20.58 22.34 -8.12
C GLU A 489 20.06 20.91 -8.27
N LEU A 490 19.08 20.50 -7.46
CA LEU A 490 18.44 19.19 -7.54
C LEU A 490 17.92 18.88 -8.95
N VAL A 491 17.12 19.79 -9.53
CA VAL A 491 16.52 19.58 -10.86
C VAL A 491 17.62 19.49 -11.93
N SER A 492 18.63 20.36 -11.85
CA SER A 492 19.74 20.37 -12.81
C SER A 492 20.61 19.12 -12.72
N GLU A 493 20.99 18.70 -11.51
CA GLU A 493 21.79 17.50 -11.27
C GLU A 493 21.08 16.24 -11.77
N MET A 494 19.77 16.12 -11.53
CA MET A 494 18.98 14.99 -11.98
C MET A 494 18.98 14.88 -13.51
N ILE A 495 18.75 15.99 -14.22
CA ILE A 495 18.69 16.01 -15.69
C ILE A 495 20.08 15.74 -16.30
N ILE A 496 21.14 16.35 -15.78
CA ILE A 496 22.51 16.10 -16.25
C ILE A 496 22.96 14.67 -15.94
N GLY A 497 22.58 14.15 -14.77
CA GLY A 497 22.79 12.75 -14.39
C GLY A 497 22.14 11.78 -15.37
N GLN A 498 20.89 12.05 -15.75
CA GLN A 498 20.16 11.27 -16.75
C GLN A 498 20.85 11.28 -18.12
N GLN A 499 21.33 12.43 -18.58
CA GLN A 499 22.05 12.52 -19.84
C GLN A 499 23.34 11.67 -19.84
N LEU A 500 24.07 11.65 -18.73
CA LEU A 500 25.27 10.82 -18.62
C LEU A 500 24.93 9.33 -18.60
N ASP A 501 23.86 8.93 -17.91
CA ASP A 501 23.37 7.55 -17.89
C ASP A 501 23.09 7.03 -19.32
N ILE A 502 22.34 7.82 -20.09
CA ILE A 502 22.03 7.53 -21.50
C ILE A 502 23.32 7.47 -22.34
N ALA A 503 24.24 8.42 -22.15
CA ALA A 503 25.49 8.45 -22.91
C ALA A 503 26.37 7.22 -22.64
N LEU A 504 26.53 6.82 -21.37
CA LEU A 504 27.31 5.63 -21.00
C LEU A 504 26.68 4.35 -21.55
N ALA A 505 25.35 4.24 -21.49
CA ALA A 505 24.61 3.11 -22.05
C ALA A 505 24.69 3.06 -23.59
N ALA A 506 24.78 4.21 -24.25
CA ALA A 506 24.96 4.30 -25.71
C ALA A 506 26.41 3.98 -26.13
N GLU A 507 27.39 4.44 -25.37
CA GLU A 507 28.82 4.18 -25.58
C GLU A 507 29.24 2.75 -25.18
N MET A 508 28.38 2.02 -24.47
CA MET A 508 28.69 0.71 -23.89
C MET A 508 29.94 0.76 -23.02
N ARG A 509 30.06 1.82 -22.20
CA ARG A 509 31.26 2.12 -21.43
C ARG A 509 31.05 1.81 -19.94
N PRO A 510 31.55 0.67 -19.43
CA PRO A 510 31.43 0.28 -18.03
C PRO A 510 32.53 0.98 -17.19
N ASP A 511 32.40 2.29 -17.01
CA ASP A 511 33.35 3.11 -16.26
C ASP A 511 32.89 3.26 -14.81
N ARG A 512 33.68 2.74 -13.86
CA ARG A 512 33.30 2.67 -12.45
C ARG A 512 33.08 4.04 -11.81
N ASP A 513 33.91 5.01 -12.15
CA ASP A 513 33.83 6.34 -11.53
C ASP A 513 32.64 7.10 -12.08
N LEU A 514 32.39 7.01 -13.40
CA LEU A 514 31.22 7.62 -14.02
C LEU A 514 29.92 6.91 -13.62
N ALA A 515 29.88 5.59 -13.58
CA ALA A 515 28.72 4.82 -13.13
C ALA A 515 28.35 5.12 -11.67
N ARG A 516 29.36 5.21 -10.79
CA ARG A 516 29.15 5.66 -9.41
C ARG A 516 28.63 7.09 -9.37
N TRP A 517 29.19 7.99 -10.18
CA TRP A 517 28.73 9.37 -10.24
C TRP A 517 27.27 9.46 -10.69
N VAL A 518 26.85 8.67 -11.69
CA VAL A 518 25.44 8.55 -12.10
C VAL A 518 24.59 8.08 -10.92
N ALA A 519 24.98 6.99 -10.25
CA ALA A 519 24.25 6.46 -9.09
C ALA A 519 24.09 7.52 -7.97
N VAL A 520 25.16 8.25 -7.65
CA VAL A 520 25.15 9.28 -6.61
C VAL A 520 24.34 10.51 -7.05
N CYS A 521 24.52 11.02 -8.25
CA CYS A 521 23.87 12.26 -8.68
C CYS A 521 22.41 12.06 -9.09
N LYS A 522 22.13 11.08 -9.95
CA LYS A 522 20.79 10.81 -10.48
C LYS A 522 19.87 10.20 -9.43
N SER A 523 20.38 9.30 -8.58
CA SER A 523 19.53 8.54 -7.66
C SER A 523 19.74 8.93 -6.20
N GLY A 524 20.98 9.00 -5.74
CA GLY A 524 21.28 9.29 -4.33
C GLY A 524 20.95 10.72 -3.90
N ARG A 525 21.49 11.71 -4.61
CA ARG A 525 21.25 13.14 -4.37
C ARG A 525 19.80 13.49 -4.59
N TYR A 526 19.23 13.02 -5.68
CA TYR A 526 17.84 13.24 -6.02
C TYR A 526 16.86 12.67 -4.99
N THR A 527 17.10 11.45 -4.50
CA THR A 527 16.14 10.74 -3.64
C THR A 527 16.29 11.10 -2.17
N ILE A 528 17.53 11.38 -1.71
CA ILE A 528 17.86 11.46 -0.28
C ILE A 528 18.50 12.80 0.10
N HIS A 529 19.72 13.09 -0.39
CA HIS A 529 20.46 14.28 0.08
C HIS A 529 19.72 15.59 -0.22
N ARG A 530 19.33 15.84 -1.47
CA ARG A 530 18.70 17.11 -1.85
C ARG A 530 17.34 17.30 -1.16
N PRO A 531 16.47 16.28 -1.04
CA PRO A 531 15.29 16.37 -0.19
C PRO A 531 15.60 16.75 1.27
N LEU A 532 16.58 16.10 1.92
CA LEU A 532 16.98 16.42 3.29
C LEU A 532 17.48 17.85 3.44
N ALA A 533 18.37 18.26 2.53
CA ALA A 533 18.91 19.62 2.46
C ALA A 533 17.81 20.65 2.24
N LEU A 534 16.82 20.34 1.40
CA LEU A 534 15.69 21.21 1.11
C LEU A 534 14.84 21.41 2.37
N GLY A 535 14.51 20.33 3.07
CA GLY A 535 13.79 20.40 4.35
C GLY A 535 14.52 21.26 5.39
N ALA A 536 15.83 21.02 5.58
CA ALA A 536 16.65 21.80 6.51
C ALA A 536 16.72 23.29 6.15
N ALA A 537 16.82 23.59 4.85
CA ALA A 537 16.87 24.95 4.35
C ALA A 537 15.55 25.70 4.58
N ILE A 538 14.40 25.03 4.42
CA ILE A 538 13.07 25.61 4.70
C ILE A 538 12.92 25.89 6.20
N ALA A 539 13.38 24.99 7.07
CA ALA A 539 13.39 25.20 8.53
C ALA A 539 14.41 26.25 9.01
N GLY A 540 15.18 26.87 8.10
CA GLY A 540 16.16 27.90 8.45
C GLY A 540 17.44 27.37 9.09
N ARG A 541 17.75 26.07 8.98
CA ARG A 541 18.99 25.46 9.51
C ARG A 541 19.88 24.87 8.40
N PRO A 542 20.37 25.67 7.45
CA PRO A 542 21.24 25.20 6.37
C PRO A 542 22.60 24.66 6.85
N GLY A 543 22.98 24.91 8.12
CA GLY A 543 24.20 24.35 8.72
C GLY A 543 24.22 22.82 8.80
N LEU A 544 23.05 22.16 8.76
CA LEU A 544 22.95 20.70 8.71
C LEU A 544 23.31 20.10 7.34
N ASN A 545 23.45 20.92 6.30
CA ASN A 545 23.64 20.45 4.93
C ASN A 545 24.89 19.57 4.77
N GLY A 546 26.00 19.86 5.45
CA GLY A 546 27.20 19.04 5.35
C GLY A 546 26.99 17.61 5.86
N ALA A 547 26.28 17.45 6.98
CA ALA A 547 25.93 16.14 7.51
C ALA A 547 24.91 15.42 6.63
N PHE A 548 23.90 16.13 6.12
CA PHE A 548 22.90 15.58 5.21
C PHE A 548 23.45 15.22 3.83
N GLU A 549 24.48 15.91 3.35
CA GLU A 549 25.23 15.54 2.16
C GLU A 549 25.98 14.24 2.37
N ALA A 550 26.79 14.13 3.43
CA ALA A 550 27.52 12.91 3.75
C ALA A 550 26.57 11.71 3.94
N TYR A 551 25.49 11.90 4.71
CA TYR A 551 24.44 10.89 4.89
C TYR A 551 23.80 10.49 3.56
N GLY A 552 23.31 11.46 2.80
CA GLY A 552 22.51 11.19 1.60
C GLY A 552 23.33 10.69 0.41
N VAL A 553 24.63 11.01 0.33
CA VAL A 553 25.54 10.36 -0.63
C VAL A 553 25.72 8.90 -0.28
N ALA A 554 26.01 8.57 0.99
CA ALA A 554 26.24 7.20 1.42
C ALA A 554 24.96 6.34 1.32
N ALA A 555 23.86 6.79 1.94
CA ALA A 555 22.57 6.11 1.89
C ALA A 555 22.00 6.06 0.46
N GLY A 556 22.28 7.08 -0.35
CA GLY A 556 21.83 7.16 -1.73
C GLY A 556 22.56 6.20 -2.67
N GLU A 557 23.88 6.05 -2.50
CA GLU A 557 24.66 5.04 -3.21
C GLU A 557 24.22 3.62 -2.79
N ALA A 558 23.97 3.39 -1.49
CA ALA A 558 23.44 2.11 -0.99
C ALA A 558 22.06 1.79 -1.58
N PHE A 559 21.18 2.80 -1.68
CA PHE A 559 19.86 2.67 -2.30
C PHE A 559 19.95 2.24 -3.77
N GLN A 560 20.81 2.90 -4.57
CA GLN A 560 20.98 2.53 -5.97
C GLN A 560 21.61 1.15 -6.13
N LEU A 561 22.63 0.81 -5.34
CA LEU A 561 23.24 -0.52 -5.37
C LEU A 561 22.24 -1.63 -5.00
N ARG A 562 21.34 -1.36 -4.05
CA ARG A 562 20.24 -2.30 -3.75
C ARG A 562 19.29 -2.42 -4.94
N ASP A 563 18.93 -1.32 -5.61
CA ASP A 563 18.13 -1.37 -6.83
C ASP A 563 18.79 -2.20 -7.93
N ASP A 564 20.09 -2.00 -8.16
CA ASP A 564 20.86 -2.78 -9.15
C ASP A 564 20.84 -4.28 -8.82
N LEU A 565 20.99 -4.66 -7.54
CA LEU A 565 20.90 -6.06 -7.12
C LEU A 565 19.51 -6.66 -7.32
N LEU A 566 18.46 -5.88 -7.05
CA LEU A 566 17.07 -6.32 -7.21
C LEU A 566 16.69 -6.48 -8.68
N ASP A 567 17.15 -5.59 -9.54
CA ASP A 567 16.95 -5.74 -10.99
C ASP A 567 17.71 -6.96 -11.53
N ALA A 568 19.00 -7.07 -11.16
CA ALA A 568 19.89 -8.11 -11.68
C ALA A 568 19.66 -9.50 -11.07
N PHE A 569 19.12 -9.61 -9.86
CA PHE A 569 19.01 -10.90 -9.14
C PHE A 569 17.67 -11.12 -8.41
N GLY A 570 16.81 -10.11 -8.31
CA GLY A 570 15.53 -10.21 -7.62
C GLY A 570 14.47 -11.02 -8.38
N ASP A 571 13.31 -11.17 -7.76
CA ASP A 571 12.10 -11.74 -8.36
C ASP A 571 11.23 -10.61 -8.92
N ALA A 572 10.83 -10.70 -10.19
CA ALA A 572 9.98 -9.71 -10.86
C ALA A 572 8.62 -9.52 -10.18
N ALA A 573 8.14 -10.55 -9.46
CA ALA A 573 6.94 -10.46 -8.64
C ALA A 573 7.11 -9.55 -7.40
N LEU A 574 8.33 -9.40 -6.88
CA LEU A 574 8.65 -8.59 -5.70
C LEU A 574 9.00 -7.13 -6.07
N THR A 575 9.68 -6.90 -7.19
CA THR A 575 10.22 -5.58 -7.57
C THR A 575 9.21 -4.68 -8.30
N GLY A 576 8.11 -5.25 -8.82
CA GLY A 576 7.07 -4.50 -9.56
C GLY A 576 7.52 -3.97 -10.94
N LYS A 577 8.69 -4.43 -11.41
CA LYS A 577 9.25 -4.24 -12.76
C LYS A 577 9.71 -5.60 -13.30
N PRO A 578 9.78 -5.79 -14.63
CA PRO A 578 10.51 -6.93 -15.19
C PRO A 578 11.95 -6.92 -14.67
N THR A 579 12.42 -8.03 -14.11
CA THR A 579 13.82 -8.17 -13.68
C THR A 579 14.74 -8.26 -14.89
N GLY A 580 15.88 -7.58 -14.83
CA GLY A 580 16.85 -7.53 -15.93
C GLY A 580 16.55 -6.44 -16.94
N LEU A 581 15.67 -5.47 -16.63
CA LEU A 581 15.37 -4.36 -17.53
C LEU A 581 16.60 -3.49 -17.76
N ASP A 582 17.44 -3.28 -16.73
CA ASP A 582 18.68 -2.54 -16.90
C ASP A 582 19.71 -3.33 -17.74
N LEU A 583 19.61 -4.66 -17.76
CA LEU A 583 20.40 -5.51 -18.66
C LEU A 583 19.88 -5.41 -20.10
N ASP A 584 18.56 -5.51 -20.31
CA ASP A 584 17.93 -5.41 -21.62
C ASP A 584 18.18 -4.04 -22.28
N GLU A 585 18.17 -2.96 -21.49
CA GLU A 585 18.46 -1.59 -21.96
C GLU A 585 19.96 -1.24 -21.97
N HIS A 586 20.82 -2.22 -21.65
CA HIS A 586 22.27 -2.12 -21.66
C HIS A 586 22.79 -0.96 -20.79
N LYS A 587 22.24 -0.79 -19.59
CA LYS A 587 22.70 0.25 -18.66
C LYS A 587 24.05 -0.13 -18.06
N MET A 588 24.94 0.86 -18.00
CA MET A 588 26.29 0.71 -17.45
C MET A 588 26.30 1.01 -15.96
N THR A 589 25.50 0.24 -15.19
CA THR A 589 25.39 0.42 -13.73
C THR A 589 26.72 0.13 -13.03
N LEU A 590 26.85 0.57 -11.77
CA LEU A 590 28.06 0.31 -10.99
C LEU A 590 28.26 -1.21 -10.79
N LEU A 591 27.18 -1.99 -10.69
CA LEU A 591 27.23 -3.44 -10.68
C LEU A 591 27.93 -4.01 -11.92
N ILE A 592 27.53 -3.57 -13.12
CA ILE A 592 28.13 -4.00 -14.40
C ILE A 592 29.59 -3.58 -14.48
N ALA A 593 29.91 -2.35 -14.09
CA ALA A 593 31.29 -1.86 -14.10
C ALA A 593 32.21 -2.65 -13.16
N LEU A 594 31.74 -2.99 -11.95
CA LEU A 594 32.50 -3.82 -11.00
C LEU A 594 32.68 -5.27 -11.45
N ALA A 595 31.68 -5.82 -12.15
CA ALA A 595 31.75 -7.18 -12.66
C ALA A 595 32.63 -7.28 -13.92
N ALA A 596 32.56 -6.30 -14.83
CA ALA A 596 33.37 -6.25 -16.04
C ALA A 596 34.88 -6.19 -15.74
N ASP A 597 35.27 -5.52 -14.65
CA ASP A 597 36.66 -5.50 -14.17
C ASP A 597 37.18 -6.89 -13.75
N ARG A 598 36.29 -7.79 -13.34
CA ARG A 598 36.64 -9.08 -12.71
C ARG A 598 36.45 -10.27 -13.63
N ASP A 599 35.40 -10.26 -14.43
CA ASP A 599 35.02 -11.39 -15.25
C ASP A 599 35.13 -11.05 -16.75
N PRO A 600 36.07 -11.69 -17.48
CA PRO A 600 36.23 -11.50 -18.92
C PRO A 600 34.97 -11.80 -19.73
N ARG A 601 34.05 -12.64 -19.22
CA ARG A 601 32.75 -12.95 -19.86
C ARG A 601 31.83 -11.73 -19.84
N VAL A 602 31.74 -11.05 -18.69
CA VAL A 602 30.98 -9.79 -18.55
C VAL A 602 31.60 -8.72 -19.44
N ALA A 603 32.94 -8.56 -19.39
CA ALA A 603 33.65 -7.62 -20.27
C ALA A 603 33.50 -7.94 -21.77
N ALA A 604 33.36 -9.21 -22.14
CA ALA A 604 33.10 -9.61 -23.52
C ALA A 604 31.67 -9.24 -23.96
N GLN A 605 30.67 -9.48 -23.13
CA GLN A 605 29.27 -9.11 -23.42
C GLN A 605 29.07 -7.60 -23.55
N VAL A 606 29.73 -6.80 -22.71
CA VAL A 606 29.67 -5.33 -22.84
C VAL A 606 30.33 -4.89 -24.17
N ARG A 607 31.42 -5.53 -24.59
CA ARG A 607 32.12 -5.22 -25.85
C ARG A 607 31.37 -5.64 -27.11
N THR A 608 30.49 -6.65 -27.07
CA THR A 608 29.71 -7.08 -28.25
C THR A 608 28.63 -6.07 -28.66
N GLY A 609 28.25 -5.15 -27.77
CA GLY A 609 27.40 -3.98 -28.07
C GLY A 609 25.91 -4.30 -28.31
N ARG A 610 25.11 -3.23 -28.52
CA ARG A 610 23.63 -3.25 -28.71
C ARG A 610 23.13 -4.00 -29.98
N GLY A 611 24.02 -4.65 -30.74
CA GLY A 611 23.71 -5.34 -32.00
C GLY A 611 23.45 -6.85 -31.87
N SER A 612 23.75 -7.42 -30.71
CA SER A 612 23.41 -8.79 -30.32
C SER A 612 22.51 -8.74 -29.11
N ALA A 613 21.40 -9.49 -29.10
CA ALA A 613 20.63 -9.68 -27.87
C ALA A 613 21.60 -10.16 -26.78
N TRP A 614 21.74 -9.40 -25.69
CA TRP A 614 22.44 -9.88 -24.52
C TRP A 614 21.82 -11.22 -24.13
N ASP A 615 22.68 -12.21 -23.88
CA ASP A 615 22.23 -13.42 -23.21
C ASP A 615 22.03 -13.04 -21.74
N ALA A 616 20.85 -12.51 -21.41
CA ALA A 616 20.53 -11.98 -20.09
C ALA A 616 20.72 -13.05 -19.01
N ASP A 617 20.37 -14.30 -19.30
CA ASP A 617 20.59 -15.44 -18.40
C ASP A 617 22.08 -15.76 -18.25
N GLY A 618 22.84 -15.79 -19.35
CA GLY A 618 24.28 -15.98 -19.33
C GLY A 618 25.05 -14.84 -18.66
N LEU A 619 24.59 -13.60 -18.82
CA LEU A 619 25.16 -12.42 -18.15
C LEU A 619 24.84 -12.47 -16.66
N ARG A 620 23.60 -12.78 -16.27
CA ARG A 620 23.22 -12.98 -14.87
C ARG A 620 24.04 -14.09 -14.21
N ALA A 621 24.27 -15.20 -14.90
CA ALA A 621 25.14 -16.28 -14.43
C ALA A 621 26.60 -15.80 -14.27
N ALA A 622 27.13 -15.05 -15.24
CA ALA A 622 28.48 -14.48 -15.15
C ALA A 622 28.61 -13.46 -14.01
N LEU A 623 27.57 -12.66 -13.76
CA LEU A 623 27.51 -11.75 -12.62
C LEU A 623 27.55 -12.53 -11.30
N LEU A 624 26.77 -13.60 -11.15
CA LEU A 624 26.81 -14.45 -9.95
C LEU A 624 28.18 -15.10 -9.75
N ASP A 625 28.75 -15.70 -10.78
CA ASP A 625 30.07 -16.35 -10.72
C ASP A 625 31.21 -15.38 -10.41
N SER A 626 31.08 -14.10 -10.80
CA SER A 626 32.11 -13.07 -10.58
C SER A 626 32.29 -12.68 -9.10
N GLY A 627 31.33 -13.05 -8.23
CA GLY A 627 31.30 -12.64 -6.82
C GLY A 627 30.95 -11.16 -6.61
N VAL A 628 30.49 -10.45 -7.65
CA VAL A 628 30.14 -9.02 -7.55
C VAL A 628 28.95 -8.78 -6.61
N ARG A 629 28.05 -9.77 -6.47
CA ARG A 629 26.89 -9.68 -5.58
C ARG A 629 27.34 -9.51 -4.13
N GLU A 630 28.25 -10.36 -3.66
CA GLU A 630 28.76 -10.34 -2.28
C GLU A 630 29.54 -9.06 -2.00
N GLU A 631 30.33 -8.58 -2.96
CA GLU A 631 31.02 -7.30 -2.84
C GLU A 631 30.03 -6.13 -2.71
N VAL A 632 29.01 -6.09 -3.56
CA VAL A 632 28.00 -5.02 -3.51
C VAL A 632 27.22 -5.07 -2.20
N GLU A 633 26.90 -6.26 -1.68
CA GLU A 633 26.26 -6.42 -0.35
C GLU A 633 27.15 -5.88 0.79
N GLU A 634 28.45 -6.19 0.81
CA GLU A 634 29.37 -5.62 1.81
C GLU A 634 29.59 -4.11 1.63
N ARG A 635 29.56 -3.62 0.38
CA ARG A 635 29.60 -2.18 0.10
C ARG A 635 28.35 -1.48 0.62
N ILE A 636 27.16 -2.03 0.40
CA ILE A 636 25.90 -1.51 0.95
C ILE A 636 25.99 -1.41 2.47
N LYS A 637 26.47 -2.47 3.15
CA LYS A 637 26.65 -2.48 4.61
C LYS A 637 27.62 -1.39 5.09
N THR A 638 28.73 -1.19 4.38
CA THR A 638 29.69 -0.12 4.67
C THR A 638 29.05 1.26 4.51
N LEU A 639 28.35 1.48 3.40
CA LEU A 639 27.66 2.74 3.12
C LEU A 639 26.56 3.05 4.14
N VAL A 640 25.83 2.05 4.65
CA VAL A 640 24.86 2.23 5.73
C VAL A 640 25.56 2.64 7.03
N ALA A 641 26.71 2.05 7.35
CA ALA A 641 27.51 2.45 8.50
C ALA A 641 28.03 3.89 8.36
N ASP A 642 28.54 4.26 7.18
CA ASP A 642 29.00 5.62 6.88
C ASP A 642 27.86 6.64 6.98
N ALA A 643 26.66 6.29 6.49
CA ALA A 643 25.48 7.14 6.63
C ALA A 643 25.14 7.39 8.10
N ARG A 644 25.12 6.34 8.93
CA ARG A 644 24.87 6.47 10.38
C ARG A 644 25.93 7.33 11.07
N ALA A 645 27.20 7.18 10.69
CA ALA A 645 28.29 8.00 11.23
C ALA A 645 28.13 9.48 10.85
N ALA A 646 27.73 9.78 9.62
CA ALA A 646 27.58 11.15 9.13
C ALA A 646 26.59 12.01 9.94
N VAL A 647 25.52 11.41 10.48
CA VAL A 647 24.53 12.11 11.32
C VAL A 647 24.86 12.05 12.81
N ALA A 648 25.82 11.22 13.23
CA ALA A 648 26.20 11.07 14.63
C ALA A 648 26.84 12.35 15.19
N ASP A 649 27.62 13.05 14.37
CA ASP A 649 28.39 14.24 14.71
C ASP A 649 27.65 15.55 14.38
N ALA A 650 26.42 15.47 13.87
CA ALA A 650 25.66 16.61 13.36
C ALA A 650 24.99 17.47 14.44
N GLY A 651 25.20 17.17 15.74
CA GLY A 651 24.51 17.85 16.84
C GLY A 651 23.00 17.56 16.91
N LEU A 652 22.54 16.51 16.22
CA LEU A 652 21.15 16.09 16.23
C LEU A 652 20.80 15.33 17.51
N PRO A 653 19.61 15.54 18.09
CA PRO A 653 19.11 14.69 19.17
C PRO A 653 19.13 13.20 18.83
N ASP A 654 19.36 12.35 19.83
CA ASP A 654 19.50 10.89 19.70
C ASP A 654 18.36 10.23 18.93
N HIS A 655 17.14 10.70 19.13
CA HIS A 655 15.96 10.18 18.44
C HIS A 655 16.02 10.42 16.93
N TRP A 656 16.55 11.56 16.46
CA TRP A 656 16.76 11.81 15.03
C TRP A 656 17.88 10.95 14.47
N ARG A 657 18.95 10.72 15.24
CA ARG A 657 20.02 9.79 14.83
C ARG A 657 19.49 8.37 14.62
N LEU A 658 18.61 7.90 15.51
CA LEU A 658 17.91 6.61 15.35
C LEU A 658 17.02 6.60 14.09
N ARG A 659 16.24 7.67 13.85
CA ARG A 659 15.41 7.78 12.64
C ARG A 659 16.20 7.72 11.36
N PHE A 660 17.33 8.42 11.30
CA PHE A 660 18.23 8.36 10.15
C PHE A 660 18.83 6.96 9.95
N GLY A 661 19.06 6.22 11.03
CA GLY A 661 19.40 4.80 10.98
C GLY A 661 18.28 3.95 10.36
N GLU A 662 17.04 4.11 10.82
CA GLU A 662 15.86 3.42 10.27
C GLU A 662 15.66 3.72 8.78
N LEU A 663 15.79 4.99 8.37
CA LEU A 663 15.66 5.41 6.98
C LEU A 663 16.79 4.85 6.10
N ALA A 664 18.01 4.76 6.62
CA ALA A 664 19.13 4.14 5.91
C ALA A 664 18.88 2.64 5.69
N ASP A 665 18.38 1.94 6.72
CA ASP A 665 18.01 0.52 6.60
C ASP A 665 16.85 0.34 5.62
N MET A 666 15.82 1.19 5.71
CA MET A 666 14.64 1.17 4.85
C MET A 666 15.02 1.25 3.36
N VAL A 667 15.98 2.10 2.99
CA VAL A 667 16.40 2.23 1.59
C VAL A 667 17.40 1.15 1.16
N ALA A 668 18.23 0.66 2.09
CA ALA A 668 19.29 -0.30 1.80
C ALA A 668 18.84 -1.77 1.83
N TYR A 669 17.74 -2.12 2.52
CA TYR A 669 17.31 -3.51 2.77
C TYR A 669 15.83 -3.76 2.50
N ARG A 670 15.23 -3.01 1.57
CA ARG A 670 13.79 -2.94 1.29
C ARG A 670 13.07 -4.21 0.84
N ASP A 671 13.75 -5.37 0.80
CA ASP A 671 13.25 -6.70 0.39
C ASP A 671 13.88 -7.83 1.25
N ARG A 672 14.28 -7.52 2.50
CA ARG A 672 14.66 -8.50 3.54
C ARG A 672 13.66 -8.49 4.68
#